data_AF-A0A3C1V7N9-F1
#
_entry.id   AF-A0A3C1V7N9-F1
#
_cell.length_a   1.000
_cell.length_b   1.000
_cell.length_c   1.000
_cell.angle_alpha   90.00
_cell.angle_beta   90.00
_cell.angle_gamma   90.00
#
_symmetry.space_group_name_H-M   'P 1'
#
loop_
_entity.id
_entity.type
_entity.pdbx_description
1 polymer ?
#
loop_
_entity_poly.entity_id
_entity_poly.type
_entity_poly.pdbx_seq_one_letter_code
_entity_poly.pdbx_strand_id
1 'polypeptide(L)'
;MHWLQSLDLALFHFINGAISNPFFDWLMPVLSGRGVPWLIAVVIAVPWILFFANTRLKICALLMVLVVALGDPLVIGTIRNLVARPRPCLVLPDVNALLGCTTSGSLPSAHAANWFALAMVAFLFYRRSAWFMFPLAASVAFSRVYCGVHYPSDVCIGAILGAGYAIALVISTQALWNFIGKKFFPTWHEQLPSLLNPEKTTSNIQHPTSNTEWLRLGYAVIFLALIGRWIFLASGLINLSEDEAYQWLWSKHLALSYYSKPPGIAFIQWAGTSLFGDTNFGVRFFSPLFAAILSWLVLCFMAREIGGRAAFCLLLITFATPLLVAGSILMTIDPPLVLCWMWAVVAGWRAAQPGGKTRDWLVVGLALGLGFLCKYTAMLQLVCWAIFFALQPAARIHLRKSGPWVALGVFALCTLPVLIWNSQHGWITVNHVAGDAGMHSTWKPTLNYFFEFTGAEFGLLNPIFFIAAMWALFAAWKRRKEKPLWLFLFCMSAPVFLGYWLFSFHSRVLPNWIAAAVPPLFCLMIAFWSESKLRVKPWLATGILLGIIAAAFMLDSDLIGRLVGNKIPGDKDPSHRVRGWRETALLVEAERAKFDPNAFIIADHYGTTGLYSFYSLPASAAVKLHSPLVYCIDSDVPLNQFFFWDNYNYRAHRHGDNALFVVRLDPYPLEHGWIWKWLRHERIQYGEIPQPLPPSARMAAEFETVTNLGVRGITLGDGRVFQRVQIFGCYNLK
;
A
#
# COMPACT_ATOMS: atom_id res chain seq x y z
N MET A 1 16.77 43.57 -21.49
CA MET A 1 15.93 42.39 -21.16
C MET A 1 14.55 42.42 -21.81
N HIS A 2 13.97 43.59 -22.12
CA HIS A 2 12.65 43.68 -22.79
C HIS A 2 12.57 42.98 -24.16
N TRP A 3 13.63 43.00 -24.97
CA TRP A 3 13.62 42.36 -26.30
C TRP A 3 13.41 40.84 -26.25
N LEU A 4 13.92 40.15 -25.22
CA LEU A 4 13.72 38.71 -25.05
C LEU A 4 12.26 38.38 -24.74
N GLN A 5 11.61 39.19 -23.89
CA GLN A 5 10.19 39.03 -23.57
C GLN A 5 9.32 39.32 -24.80
N SER A 6 9.64 40.37 -25.56
CA SER A 6 8.93 40.69 -26.81
C SER A 6 9.08 39.59 -27.85
N LEU A 7 10.27 39.00 -27.99
CA LEU A 7 10.51 37.89 -28.90
C LEU A 7 9.74 36.63 -28.48
N ASP A 8 9.79 36.29 -27.19
CA ASP A 8 9.10 35.12 -26.62
C ASP A 8 7.58 35.23 -26.78
N LEU A 9 7.03 36.44 -26.63
CA LEU A 9 5.61 36.75 -26.88
C LEU A 9 5.25 36.71 -28.37
N ALA A 10 6.07 37.30 -29.24
CA ALA A 10 5.83 37.31 -30.68
C ALA A 10 5.82 35.87 -31.25
N LEU A 11 6.80 35.05 -30.84
CA LEU A 11 6.87 33.64 -31.21
C LEU A 11 5.70 32.84 -30.64
N PHE A 12 5.28 33.12 -29.39
CA PHE A 12 4.11 32.49 -28.81
C PHE A 12 2.83 32.78 -29.60
N HIS A 13 2.54 34.05 -29.91
CA HIS A 13 1.34 34.43 -30.67
C HIS A 13 1.36 33.86 -32.11
N PHE A 14 2.54 33.80 -32.73
CA PHE A 14 2.69 33.14 -34.02
C PHE A 14 2.33 31.65 -33.95
N ILE A 15 2.86 30.93 -32.96
CA ILE A 15 2.66 29.47 -32.85
C ILE A 15 1.25 29.11 -32.38
N ASN A 16 0.73 29.78 -31.35
CA ASN A 16 -0.59 29.48 -30.76
C ASN A 16 -1.76 30.05 -31.58
N GLY A 17 -1.54 31.19 -32.24
CA GLY A 17 -2.56 31.88 -33.04
C GLY A 17 -2.42 31.63 -34.54
N ALA A 18 -1.35 32.15 -35.15
CA ALA A 18 -1.24 32.23 -36.61
C ALA A 18 -1.15 30.87 -37.33
N ILE A 19 -0.59 29.84 -36.68
CA ILE A 19 -0.45 28.49 -37.26
C ILE A 19 -1.66 27.60 -36.91
N SER A 20 -2.61 28.10 -36.10
CA SER A 20 -3.73 27.31 -35.62
C SER A 20 -4.62 26.79 -36.76
N ASN A 21 -4.93 25.50 -36.75
CA ASN A 21 -5.85 24.88 -37.71
C ASN A 21 -6.44 23.56 -37.18
N PRO A 22 -7.58 23.08 -37.74
CA PRO A 22 -8.28 21.90 -37.23
C PRO A 22 -7.43 20.63 -37.15
N PHE A 23 -6.47 20.45 -38.04
CA PHE A 23 -5.59 19.26 -38.02
C PHE A 23 -4.59 19.33 -36.86
N PHE A 24 -3.90 20.46 -36.68
CA PHE A 24 -2.97 20.63 -35.56
C PHE A 24 -3.70 20.75 -34.21
N ASP A 25 -4.92 21.27 -34.18
CA ASP A 25 -5.74 21.32 -32.96
C ASP A 25 -6.13 19.92 -32.46
N TRP A 26 -6.20 18.94 -33.36
CA TRP A 26 -6.35 17.53 -33.02
C TRP A 26 -5.01 16.87 -32.65
N LEU A 27 -3.96 17.09 -33.45
CA LEU A 27 -2.67 16.40 -33.31
C LEU A 27 -1.84 16.87 -32.11
N MET A 28 -1.76 18.19 -31.87
CA MET A 28 -0.87 18.78 -30.86
C MET A 28 -1.24 18.38 -29.43
N PRO A 29 -2.54 18.33 -29.04
CA PRO A 29 -2.92 17.77 -27.74
C PRO A 29 -2.49 16.31 -27.58
N VAL A 30 -2.63 15.47 -28.62
CA VAL A 30 -2.22 14.05 -28.59
C VAL A 30 -0.72 13.92 -28.40
N LEU A 31 0.08 14.68 -29.16
CA LEU A 31 1.54 14.71 -28.99
C LEU A 31 1.96 15.24 -27.61
N SER A 32 1.21 16.18 -27.06
CA SER A 32 1.43 16.68 -25.70
C SER A 32 1.05 15.66 -24.60
N GLY A 33 0.59 14.46 -24.94
CA GLY A 33 0.25 13.40 -23.99
C GLY A 33 -1.22 13.34 -23.60
N ARG A 34 -2.12 14.02 -24.32
CA ARG A 34 -3.57 13.85 -24.14
C ARG A 34 -3.99 12.48 -24.69
N GLY A 35 -4.47 11.60 -23.80
CA GLY A 35 -5.03 10.29 -24.15
C GLY A 35 -4.13 9.10 -23.81
N VAL A 36 -4.59 7.92 -24.27
CA VAL A 36 -4.05 6.58 -23.98
C VAL A 36 -2.76 6.14 -24.74
N PRO A 37 -2.29 6.78 -25.85
CA PRO A 37 -1.21 6.20 -26.69
C PRO A 37 0.11 5.88 -25.98
N TRP A 38 0.57 6.76 -25.08
CA TRP A 38 1.84 6.55 -24.37
C TRP A 38 1.77 5.42 -23.34
N LEU A 39 0.60 5.23 -22.71
CA LEU A 39 0.39 4.15 -21.76
C LEU A 39 0.44 2.80 -22.46
N ILE A 40 -0.22 2.66 -23.61
CA ILE A 40 -0.16 1.45 -24.43
C ILE A 40 1.29 1.17 -24.84
N ALA A 41 2.02 2.21 -25.25
CA ALA A 41 3.45 2.08 -25.56
C ALA A 41 4.26 1.58 -24.37
N VAL A 42 4.04 2.10 -23.16
CA VAL A 42 4.73 1.63 -21.93
C VAL A 42 4.32 0.20 -21.56
N VAL A 43 3.03 -0.12 -21.59
CA VAL A 43 2.48 -1.44 -21.26
C VAL A 43 2.98 -2.52 -22.22
N ILE A 44 3.27 -2.18 -23.48
CA ILE A 44 3.86 -3.10 -24.47
C ILE A 44 5.39 -3.12 -24.35
N ALA A 45 6.02 -1.94 -24.27
CA ALA A 45 7.49 -1.82 -24.27
C ALA A 45 8.13 -2.43 -23.02
N VAL A 46 7.53 -2.26 -21.84
CA VAL A 46 8.12 -2.77 -20.58
C VAL A 46 8.21 -4.30 -20.58
N PRO A 47 7.14 -5.08 -20.83
CA PRO A 47 7.25 -6.52 -21.01
C PRO A 47 8.25 -6.90 -22.10
N TRP A 48 8.18 -6.24 -23.27
CA TRP A 48 9.07 -6.57 -24.39
C TRP A 48 10.55 -6.38 -24.03
N ILE A 49 10.88 -5.28 -23.35
CA ILE A 49 12.24 -4.99 -22.86
C ILE A 49 12.66 -6.02 -21.80
N LEU A 50 11.80 -6.36 -20.85
CA LEU A 50 12.13 -7.33 -19.81
C LEU A 50 12.44 -8.72 -20.40
N PHE A 51 11.68 -9.16 -21.40
CA PHE A 51 11.79 -10.51 -21.96
C PHE A 51 12.76 -10.65 -23.12
N PHE A 52 12.78 -9.72 -24.06
CA PHE A 52 13.46 -9.88 -25.34
C PHE A 52 14.68 -8.96 -25.51
N ALA A 53 14.79 -7.88 -24.74
CA ALA A 53 15.90 -6.97 -24.89
C ALA A 53 17.23 -7.53 -24.35
N ASN A 54 18.32 -7.10 -24.99
CA ASN A 54 19.67 -7.31 -24.48
C ASN A 54 19.95 -6.44 -23.24
N THR A 55 21.03 -6.75 -22.53
CA THR A 55 21.43 -6.02 -21.31
C THR A 55 21.59 -4.51 -21.57
N ARG A 56 22.13 -4.13 -22.73
CA ARG A 56 22.29 -2.71 -23.14
C ARG A 56 20.97 -1.96 -23.13
N LEU A 57 19.94 -2.50 -23.78
CA LEU A 57 18.64 -1.85 -23.85
C LEU A 57 17.92 -1.89 -22.49
N LYS A 58 18.11 -2.94 -21.68
CA LYS A 58 17.56 -2.99 -20.31
C LYS A 58 18.13 -1.89 -19.42
N ILE A 59 19.45 -1.67 -19.46
CA ILE A 59 20.11 -0.59 -18.70
C ILE A 59 19.66 0.77 -19.24
N CYS A 60 19.62 0.95 -20.56
CA CYS A 60 19.10 2.17 -21.18
C CYS A 60 17.68 2.49 -20.70
N ALA A 61 16.79 1.49 -20.70
CA ALA A 61 15.41 1.64 -20.23
C ALA A 61 15.33 1.97 -18.73
N LEU A 62 16.14 1.31 -17.89
CA LEU A 62 16.21 1.62 -16.46
C LEU A 62 16.66 3.06 -16.22
N LEU A 63 17.67 3.54 -16.93
CA LEU A 63 18.16 4.92 -16.81
C LEU A 63 17.15 5.93 -17.37
N MET A 64 16.39 5.58 -18.41
CA MET A 64 15.28 6.41 -18.90
C MET A 64 14.17 6.56 -17.84
N VAL A 65 13.81 5.49 -17.13
CA VAL A 65 12.86 5.58 -16.01
C VAL A 65 13.44 6.43 -14.88
N LEU A 66 14.69 6.17 -14.50
CA LEU A 66 15.36 6.88 -13.41
C LEU A 66 15.52 8.38 -13.69
N VAL A 67 15.83 8.76 -14.95
CA VAL A 67 16.05 10.16 -15.32
C VAL A 67 14.77 10.98 -15.24
N VAL A 68 13.63 10.40 -15.62
CA VAL A 68 12.32 11.06 -15.49
C VAL A 68 11.89 11.10 -14.01
N ALA A 69 12.04 9.98 -13.30
CA ALA A 69 11.64 9.87 -11.89
C ALA A 69 12.41 10.81 -10.96
N LEU A 70 13.69 11.10 -11.25
CA LEU A 70 14.52 12.02 -10.47
C LEU A 70 14.48 13.45 -11.03
N GLY A 71 14.54 13.61 -12.35
CA GLY A 71 14.71 14.91 -12.99
C GLY A 71 13.52 15.84 -12.80
N ASP A 72 12.28 15.33 -12.95
CA ASP A 72 11.09 16.16 -12.82
C ASP A 72 10.89 16.70 -11.39
N PRO A 73 10.83 15.86 -10.33
CA PRO A 73 10.63 16.38 -8.97
C PRO A 73 11.84 17.16 -8.41
N LEU A 74 13.08 16.70 -8.66
CA LEU A 74 14.26 17.29 -8.01
C LEU A 74 14.78 18.55 -8.71
N VAL A 75 14.71 18.61 -10.04
CA VAL A 75 15.27 19.71 -10.83
C VAL A 75 14.16 20.62 -11.32
N ILE A 76 13.23 20.08 -12.10
CA ILE A 76 12.20 20.89 -12.78
C ILE A 76 11.20 21.45 -11.78
N GLY A 77 10.71 20.64 -10.85
CA GLY A 77 9.77 21.03 -9.79
C GLY A 77 10.37 22.10 -8.89
N THR A 78 11.63 21.93 -8.48
CA THR A 78 12.36 22.90 -7.66
C THR A 78 12.51 24.25 -8.37
N ILE A 79 13.00 24.26 -9.62
CA ILE A 79 13.17 25.52 -10.38
C ILE A 79 11.80 26.17 -10.64
N ARG A 80 10.77 25.36 -10.96
CA ARG A 80 9.42 25.87 -11.18
C ARG A 80 8.86 26.60 -9.97
N ASN A 81 9.02 26.01 -8.79
CA ASN A 81 8.52 26.61 -7.55
C ASN A 81 9.32 27.85 -7.15
N LEU A 82 10.62 27.91 -7.49
CA LEU A 82 11.47 29.07 -7.23
C LEU A 82 11.19 30.24 -8.19
N VAL A 83 11.03 29.99 -9.48
CA VAL A 83 10.83 31.05 -10.48
C VAL A 83 9.37 31.50 -10.55
N ALA A 84 8.42 30.58 -10.35
CA ALA A 84 6.98 30.85 -10.30
C ALA A 84 6.44 31.71 -11.47
N ARG A 85 7.06 31.61 -12.66
CA ARG A 85 6.63 32.36 -13.85
C ARG A 85 5.17 32.02 -14.19
N PRO A 86 4.28 32.99 -14.40
CA PRO A 86 2.89 32.70 -14.77
C PRO A 86 2.81 32.10 -16.18
N ARG A 87 1.76 31.29 -16.44
CA ARG A 87 1.53 30.68 -17.75
C ARG A 87 0.92 31.67 -18.76
N PRO A 88 1.16 31.49 -20.07
CA PRO A 88 0.54 32.32 -21.10
C PRO A 88 -0.99 32.35 -20.98
N CYS A 89 -1.62 31.18 -20.81
CA CYS A 89 -3.07 31.02 -20.67
C CYS A 89 -3.70 31.66 -19.42
N LEU A 90 -2.91 32.19 -18.47
CA LEU A 90 -3.43 32.93 -17.30
C LEU A 90 -3.38 34.45 -17.47
N VAL A 91 -2.47 34.96 -18.31
CA VAL A 91 -2.09 36.38 -18.32
C VAL A 91 -2.36 37.04 -19.67
N LEU A 92 -2.25 36.30 -20.77
CA LEU A 92 -2.47 36.84 -22.10
C LEU A 92 -3.95 36.73 -22.49
N PRO A 93 -4.55 37.79 -23.05
CA PRO A 93 -5.83 37.68 -23.73
C PRO A 93 -5.67 36.83 -25.02
N ASP A 94 -6.76 36.19 -25.45
CA ASP A 94 -6.85 35.49 -26.74
C ASP A 94 -5.89 34.29 -26.94
N VAL A 95 -5.71 33.48 -25.90
CA VAL A 95 -4.92 32.22 -25.97
C VAL A 95 -5.81 31.02 -26.34
N ASN A 96 -5.41 30.28 -27.37
CA ASN A 96 -6.02 29.00 -27.74
C ASN A 96 -5.58 27.89 -26.76
N ALA A 97 -6.27 27.77 -25.62
CA ALA A 97 -5.92 26.83 -24.54
C ALA A 97 -6.51 25.42 -24.74
N LEU A 98 -5.92 24.64 -25.65
CA LEU A 98 -6.42 23.32 -26.07
C LEU A 98 -6.35 22.20 -24.99
N LEU A 99 -5.57 22.41 -23.93
CA LEU A 99 -5.35 21.45 -22.84
C LEU A 99 -5.89 21.91 -21.48
N GLY A 100 -6.59 23.06 -21.44
CA GLY A 100 -6.88 23.76 -20.19
C GLY A 100 -5.62 24.39 -19.57
N CYS A 101 -5.83 25.23 -18.56
CA CYS A 101 -4.77 25.98 -17.90
C CYS A 101 -4.64 25.56 -16.43
N THR A 102 -3.41 25.41 -15.94
CA THR A 102 -3.14 25.13 -14.51
C THR A 102 -2.54 26.37 -13.85
N THR A 103 -2.69 26.50 -12.54
CA THR A 103 -2.11 27.61 -11.76
C THR A 103 -0.63 27.44 -11.44
N SER A 104 -0.04 26.29 -11.79
CA SER A 104 1.39 26.02 -11.58
C SER A 104 2.29 26.84 -12.51
N GLY A 105 3.51 27.16 -12.04
CA GLY A 105 4.50 27.92 -12.82
C GLY A 105 4.80 27.32 -14.20
N SER A 106 5.11 28.19 -15.17
CA SER A 106 5.35 27.85 -16.58
C SER A 106 6.80 27.45 -16.87
N LEU A 107 7.77 28.06 -16.20
CA LEU A 107 9.20 27.83 -16.42
C LEU A 107 9.79 26.89 -15.35
N PRO A 108 10.51 25.81 -15.69
CA PRO A 108 10.67 25.20 -17.02
C PRO A 108 9.59 24.16 -17.34
N SER A 109 9.43 23.87 -18.64
CA SER A 109 8.47 22.88 -19.12
C SER A 109 8.92 21.45 -18.80
N ALA A 110 8.19 20.76 -17.91
CA ALA A 110 8.48 19.37 -17.55
C ALA A 110 8.35 18.39 -18.72
N HIS A 111 7.38 18.58 -19.61
CA HIS A 111 7.22 17.70 -20.77
C HIS A 111 8.42 17.83 -21.71
N ALA A 112 8.86 19.06 -22.00
CA ALA A 112 10.07 19.28 -22.79
C ALA A 112 11.30 18.65 -22.11
N ALA A 113 11.50 18.91 -20.81
CA ALA A 113 12.61 18.35 -20.06
C ALA A 113 12.64 16.82 -20.08
N ASN A 114 11.51 16.17 -19.80
CA ASN A 114 11.40 14.71 -19.77
C ASN A 114 11.70 14.09 -21.14
N TRP A 115 11.12 14.61 -22.23
CA TRP A 115 11.35 14.05 -23.57
C TRP A 115 12.78 14.27 -24.06
N PHE A 116 13.38 15.43 -23.79
CA PHE A 116 14.79 15.66 -24.13
C PHE A 116 15.74 14.83 -23.25
N ALA A 117 15.40 14.59 -21.98
CA ALA A 117 16.16 13.69 -21.13
C ALA A 117 16.11 12.24 -21.64
N LEU A 118 14.93 11.74 -22.00
CA LEU A 118 14.75 10.42 -22.60
C LEU A 118 15.53 10.30 -23.91
N ALA A 119 15.42 11.30 -24.79
CA ALA A 119 16.17 11.35 -26.05
C ALA A 119 17.68 11.34 -25.82
N MET A 120 18.16 12.08 -24.83
CA MET A 120 19.58 12.13 -24.49
C MET A 120 20.10 10.80 -23.94
N VAL A 121 19.37 10.14 -23.02
CA VAL A 121 19.76 8.80 -22.54
C VAL A 121 19.80 7.81 -23.72
N ALA A 122 18.77 7.79 -24.56
CA ALA A 122 18.72 6.92 -25.73
C ALA A 122 19.89 7.20 -26.69
N PHE A 123 20.24 8.47 -26.91
CA PHE A 123 21.36 8.88 -27.76
C PHE A 123 22.71 8.39 -27.25
N LEU A 124 22.94 8.49 -25.92
CA LEU A 124 24.18 8.02 -25.29
C LEU A 124 24.37 6.50 -25.44
N PHE A 125 23.29 5.72 -25.41
CA PHE A 125 23.34 4.27 -25.63
C PHE A 125 23.32 3.87 -27.10
N TYR A 126 22.56 4.57 -27.92
CA TYR A 126 22.32 4.26 -29.33
C TYR A 126 22.34 5.56 -30.14
N ARG A 127 23.49 5.92 -30.71
CA ARG A 127 23.69 7.17 -31.47
C ARG A 127 22.65 7.39 -32.58
N ARG A 128 22.20 6.32 -33.24
CA ARG A 128 21.17 6.37 -34.29
C ARG A 128 19.80 6.81 -33.78
N SER A 129 19.53 6.72 -32.48
CA SER A 129 18.27 7.17 -31.89
C SER A 129 18.03 8.67 -32.02
N ALA A 130 19.09 9.46 -32.26
CA ALA A 130 18.98 10.89 -32.51
C ALA A 130 18.02 11.22 -33.66
N TRP A 131 17.96 10.37 -34.70
CA TRP A 131 17.14 10.60 -35.89
C TRP A 131 15.63 10.50 -35.64
N PHE A 132 15.20 9.90 -34.54
CA PHE A 132 13.77 9.79 -34.21
C PHE A 132 13.41 10.37 -32.84
N MET A 133 14.28 10.23 -31.82
CA MET A 133 13.99 10.70 -30.47
C MET A 133 14.05 12.22 -30.33
N PHE A 134 15.05 12.88 -30.93
CA PHE A 134 15.14 14.35 -30.85
C PHE A 134 14.05 15.04 -31.67
N PRO A 135 13.71 14.60 -32.90
CA PRO A 135 12.54 15.11 -33.60
C PRO A 135 11.25 14.89 -32.82
N LEU A 136 11.04 13.72 -32.22
CA LEU A 136 9.88 13.47 -31.37
C LEU A 136 9.84 14.40 -30.15
N ALA A 137 10.97 14.56 -29.44
CA ALA A 137 11.07 15.46 -28.31
C ALA A 137 10.81 16.92 -28.71
N ALA A 138 11.32 17.35 -29.87
CA ALA A 138 11.06 18.67 -30.45
C ALA A 138 9.57 18.87 -30.79
N SER A 139 8.91 17.85 -31.36
CA SER A 139 7.47 17.89 -31.65
C SER A 139 6.63 18.01 -30.38
N VAL A 140 7.00 17.29 -29.30
CA VAL A 140 6.32 17.42 -28.00
C VAL A 140 6.58 18.80 -27.37
N ALA A 141 7.82 19.27 -27.44
CA ALA A 141 8.19 20.61 -27.01
C ALA A 141 7.35 21.69 -27.73
N PHE A 142 7.27 21.60 -29.06
CA PHE A 142 6.48 22.50 -29.89
C PHE A 142 4.99 22.44 -29.55
N SER A 143 4.43 21.25 -29.36
CA SER A 143 3.01 21.10 -29.02
C SER A 143 2.63 21.78 -27.71
N ARG A 144 3.54 21.91 -26.74
CA ARG A 144 3.29 22.65 -25.49
C ARG A 144 3.14 24.16 -25.71
N VAL A 145 3.85 24.73 -26.67
CA VAL A 145 3.68 26.14 -27.05
C VAL A 145 2.39 26.31 -27.83
N TYR A 146 2.15 25.43 -28.80
CA TYR A 146 0.94 25.43 -29.63
C TYR A 146 -0.34 25.31 -28.80
N CYS A 147 -0.38 24.45 -27.77
CA CYS A 147 -1.54 24.32 -26.89
C CYS A 147 -1.72 25.46 -25.87
N GLY A 148 -0.90 26.51 -25.91
CA GLY A 148 -1.08 27.73 -25.11
C GLY A 148 -0.61 27.63 -23.65
N VAL A 149 0.11 26.56 -23.28
CA VAL A 149 0.42 26.24 -21.88
C VAL A 149 1.83 26.63 -21.44
N HIS A 150 2.73 26.97 -22.37
CA HIS A 150 4.11 27.38 -22.13
C HIS A 150 4.60 28.38 -23.17
N TYR A 151 5.54 29.24 -22.79
CA TYR A 151 6.27 30.09 -23.73
C TYR A 151 7.39 29.31 -24.46
N PRO A 152 7.82 29.74 -25.65
CA PRO A 152 8.99 29.16 -26.33
C PRO A 152 10.23 29.03 -25.44
N SER A 153 10.56 30.05 -24.65
CA SER A 153 11.71 29.99 -23.75
C SER A 153 11.56 28.92 -22.66
N ASP A 154 10.33 28.65 -22.20
CA ASP A 154 10.08 27.65 -21.15
C ASP A 154 10.43 26.24 -21.63
N VAL A 155 10.15 26.00 -22.91
CA VAL A 155 10.40 24.75 -23.60
C VAL A 155 11.89 24.61 -23.95
N CYS A 156 12.54 25.68 -24.40
CA CYS A 156 13.99 25.69 -24.65
C CYS A 156 14.79 25.43 -23.36
N ILE A 157 14.46 26.12 -22.27
CA ILE A 157 15.13 25.90 -20.97
C ILE A 157 14.83 24.49 -20.46
N GLY A 158 13.59 24.02 -20.59
CA GLY A 158 13.23 22.64 -20.29
C GLY A 158 14.09 21.63 -21.07
N ALA A 159 14.25 21.81 -22.38
CA ALA A 159 15.05 20.94 -23.23
C ALA A 159 16.54 20.90 -22.83
N ILE A 160 17.14 22.07 -22.56
CA ILE A 160 18.54 22.19 -22.14
C ILE A 160 18.76 21.51 -20.78
N LEU A 161 17.91 21.80 -19.80
CA LEU A 161 17.98 21.16 -18.48
C LEU A 161 17.78 19.65 -18.60
N GLY A 162 16.77 19.22 -19.37
CA GLY A 162 16.48 17.83 -19.72
C GLY A 162 17.70 17.05 -20.18
N ALA A 163 18.32 17.54 -21.24
CA ALA A 163 19.54 16.96 -21.80
C ALA A 163 20.71 17.00 -20.80
N GLY A 164 20.88 18.10 -20.07
CA GLY A 164 21.95 18.30 -19.09
C GLY A 164 21.89 17.31 -17.92
N TYR A 165 20.74 17.22 -17.24
CA TYR A 165 20.61 16.29 -16.11
C TYR A 165 20.64 14.81 -16.56
N ALA A 166 20.24 14.51 -17.80
CA ALA A 166 20.40 13.17 -18.36
C ALA A 166 21.87 12.76 -18.51
N ILE A 167 22.72 13.64 -19.06
CA ILE A 167 24.17 13.40 -19.15
C ILE A 167 24.76 13.24 -17.75
N ALA A 168 24.42 14.15 -16.83
CA ALA A 168 24.91 14.10 -15.46
C ALA A 168 24.52 12.79 -14.76
N LEU A 169 23.29 12.32 -14.92
CA LEU A 169 22.82 11.06 -14.35
C LEU A 169 23.61 9.88 -14.92
N VAL A 170 23.79 9.80 -16.23
CA VAL A 170 24.51 8.69 -16.87
C VAL A 170 25.97 8.63 -16.44
N ILE A 171 26.65 9.78 -16.37
CA ILE A 171 28.03 9.86 -15.86
C ILE A 171 28.09 9.46 -14.38
N SER A 172 27.20 10.02 -13.56
CA SER A 172 27.18 9.77 -12.11
C SER A 172 26.86 8.30 -11.81
N THR A 173 25.92 7.68 -12.53
CA THR A 173 25.59 6.26 -12.36
C THR A 173 26.73 5.34 -12.81
N GLN A 174 27.45 5.67 -13.89
CA GLN A 174 28.65 4.94 -14.29
C GLN A 174 29.78 5.08 -13.27
N ALA A 175 30.03 6.28 -12.75
CA ALA A 175 31.04 6.53 -11.72
C ALA A 175 30.69 5.78 -10.42
N LEU A 176 29.42 5.84 -10.02
CA LEU A 176 28.90 5.11 -8.86
C LEU A 176 29.03 3.60 -9.04
N TRP A 177 28.73 3.07 -10.23
CA TRP A 177 28.92 1.66 -10.55
C TRP A 177 30.38 1.23 -10.51
N ASN A 178 31.30 2.08 -10.99
CA ASN A 178 32.72 1.81 -10.88
C ASN A 178 33.24 1.80 -9.44
N PHE A 179 32.64 2.60 -8.56
CA PHE A 179 33.00 2.66 -7.15
C PHE A 179 32.36 1.51 -6.34
N ILE A 180 31.02 1.43 -6.37
CA ILE A 180 30.23 0.46 -5.62
C ILE A 180 30.36 -0.93 -6.22
N GLY A 181 30.32 -1.06 -7.54
CA GLY A 181 30.42 -2.35 -8.24
C GLY A 181 31.73 -3.06 -7.89
N LYS A 182 32.88 -2.38 -8.01
CA LYS A 182 34.18 -2.96 -7.63
C LYS A 182 34.25 -3.40 -6.17
N LYS A 183 33.69 -2.60 -5.26
CA LYS A 183 33.78 -2.84 -3.80
C LYS A 183 32.78 -3.89 -3.30
N PHE A 184 31.54 -3.84 -3.77
CA PHE A 184 30.42 -4.61 -3.22
C PHE A 184 29.86 -5.66 -4.18
N PHE A 185 30.11 -5.55 -5.49
CA PHE A 185 29.64 -6.49 -6.52
C PHE A 185 30.74 -6.85 -7.52
N PRO A 186 31.93 -7.30 -7.07
CA PRO A 186 33.10 -7.47 -7.92
C PRO A 186 32.84 -8.41 -9.11
N THR A 187 32.08 -9.50 -8.94
CA THR A 187 31.84 -10.43 -10.05
C THR A 187 30.90 -9.84 -11.11
N TRP A 188 29.90 -9.07 -10.68
CA TRP A 188 28.99 -8.40 -11.60
C TRP A 188 29.69 -7.23 -12.31
N HIS A 189 30.59 -6.53 -11.63
CA HIS A 189 31.40 -5.47 -12.22
C HIS A 189 32.37 -6.03 -13.27
N GLU A 190 33.01 -7.16 -13.01
CA GLU A 190 33.85 -7.85 -14.01
C GLU A 190 33.07 -8.27 -15.27
N GLN A 191 31.83 -8.74 -15.08
CA GLN A 191 30.94 -9.10 -16.20
C GLN A 191 30.38 -7.87 -16.94
N LEU A 192 30.32 -6.72 -16.27
CA LEU A 192 29.68 -5.50 -16.76
C LEU A 192 30.48 -4.26 -16.32
N PRO A 193 31.71 -4.04 -16.82
CA PRO A 193 32.55 -2.94 -16.35
C PRO A 193 32.00 -1.56 -16.75
N SER A 194 31.28 -1.49 -17.88
CA SER A 194 30.59 -0.30 -18.35
C SER A 194 29.09 -0.54 -18.47
N LEU A 195 28.30 0.35 -17.87
CA LEU A 195 26.85 0.42 -18.06
C LEU A 195 26.48 0.97 -19.45
N LEU A 196 27.29 1.90 -19.97
CA LEU A 196 27.09 2.54 -21.29
C LEU A 196 27.37 1.59 -22.46
N ASN A 197 28.47 0.85 -22.35
CA ASN A 197 28.89 -0.13 -23.35
C ASN A 197 29.01 -1.50 -22.70
N PRO A 198 27.89 -2.18 -22.46
CA PRO A 198 27.89 -3.51 -21.87
C PRO A 198 28.25 -4.54 -22.94
N GLU A 199 29.54 -4.63 -23.26
CA GLU A 199 30.09 -5.77 -23.98
C GLU A 199 30.18 -6.95 -23.01
N LYS A 200 29.76 -8.13 -23.47
CA LYS A 200 29.89 -9.36 -22.66
C LYS A 200 31.36 -9.77 -22.67
N THR A 201 32.06 -9.53 -21.57
CA THR A 201 33.34 -10.19 -21.32
C THR A 201 33.06 -11.68 -21.09
N THR A 202 33.60 -12.57 -21.93
CA THR A 202 33.54 -14.02 -21.71
C THR A 202 34.51 -14.42 -20.61
N SER A 203 34.21 -14.12 -19.34
CA SER A 203 34.94 -14.73 -18.23
C SER A 203 34.30 -16.09 -17.90
N ASN A 204 35.06 -17.16 -18.08
CA ASN A 204 34.66 -18.54 -17.80
C ASN A 204 34.77 -18.90 -16.31
N ILE A 205 34.83 -17.91 -15.42
CA ILE A 205 35.12 -18.12 -14.00
C ILE A 205 33.81 -18.30 -13.23
N GLN A 206 33.53 -19.53 -12.79
CA GLN A 206 32.48 -19.80 -11.79
C GLN A 206 32.90 -19.17 -10.45
N HIS A 207 32.37 -17.98 -10.15
CA HIS A 207 32.67 -17.33 -8.88
C HIS A 207 31.78 -17.86 -7.74
N PRO A 208 32.35 -18.39 -6.65
CA PRO A 208 31.62 -18.82 -5.46
C PRO A 208 30.94 -17.67 -4.67
N THR A 209 31.21 -16.41 -5.02
CA THR A 209 30.72 -15.20 -4.33
C THR A 209 29.33 -14.71 -4.76
N SER A 210 28.71 -15.34 -5.78
CA SER A 210 27.39 -14.94 -6.31
C SER A 210 26.32 -14.80 -5.23
N ASN A 211 26.31 -15.68 -4.21
CA ASN A 211 25.30 -15.65 -3.15
C ASN A 211 25.36 -14.37 -2.29
N THR A 212 26.57 -13.92 -1.96
CA THR A 212 26.79 -12.73 -1.11
C THR A 212 26.38 -11.44 -1.82
N GLU A 213 26.61 -11.36 -3.13
CA GLU A 213 26.22 -10.21 -3.95
C GLU A 213 24.70 -10.08 -4.05
N TRP A 214 23.96 -11.19 -4.21
CA TRP A 214 22.50 -11.18 -4.15
C TRP A 214 21.97 -10.72 -2.79
N LEU A 215 22.62 -11.13 -1.69
CA LEU A 215 22.26 -10.65 -0.34
C LEU A 215 22.49 -9.14 -0.19
N ARG A 216 23.65 -8.63 -0.64
CA ARG A 216 23.95 -7.18 -0.61
C ARG A 216 22.92 -6.38 -1.41
N LEU A 217 22.56 -6.86 -2.60
CA LEU A 217 21.50 -6.24 -3.40
C LEU A 217 20.15 -6.28 -2.67
N GLY A 218 19.80 -7.42 -2.08
CA GLY A 218 18.58 -7.57 -1.31
C GLY A 218 18.52 -6.60 -0.12
N TYR A 219 19.62 -6.44 0.64
CA TYR A 219 19.70 -5.46 1.73
C TYR A 219 19.53 -4.02 1.24
N ALA A 220 20.15 -3.66 0.12
CA ALA A 220 19.97 -2.33 -0.47
C ALA A 220 18.51 -2.09 -0.87
N VAL A 221 17.84 -3.07 -1.51
CA VAL A 221 16.42 -2.96 -1.88
C VAL A 221 15.53 -2.84 -0.64
N ILE A 222 15.77 -3.64 0.40
CA ILE A 222 15.02 -3.58 1.66
C ILE A 222 15.18 -2.21 2.32
N PHE A 223 16.40 -1.68 2.39
CA PHE A 223 16.68 -0.37 2.98
C PHE A 223 15.99 0.75 2.19
N LEU A 224 16.13 0.76 0.86
CA LEU A 224 15.48 1.77 0.02
C LEU A 224 13.95 1.70 0.12
N ALA A 225 13.37 0.49 0.16
CA ALA A 225 11.93 0.32 0.34
C ALA A 225 11.47 0.81 1.72
N LEU A 226 12.24 0.56 2.79
CA LEU A 226 11.94 1.07 4.13
C LEU A 226 11.89 2.60 4.15
N ILE A 227 12.96 3.24 3.66
CA ILE A 227 13.05 4.71 3.62
C ILE A 227 11.95 5.30 2.72
N GLY A 228 11.74 4.73 1.53
CA GLY A 228 10.70 5.17 0.61
C GLY A 228 9.30 5.10 1.21
N ARG A 229 8.99 4.03 1.95
CA ARG A 229 7.70 3.88 2.65
C ARG A 229 7.56 4.88 3.80
N TRP A 230 8.60 5.13 4.57
CA TRP A 230 8.55 6.16 5.61
C TRP A 230 8.35 7.56 5.03
N ILE A 231 9.03 7.91 3.94
CA ILE A 231 8.79 9.18 3.22
C ILE A 231 7.35 9.25 2.72
N PHE A 232 6.85 8.17 2.12
CA PHE A 232 5.45 8.10 1.67
C PHE A 232 4.47 8.30 2.83
N LEU A 233 4.69 7.67 3.99
CA LEU A 233 3.83 7.87 5.16
C LEU A 233 3.93 9.30 5.72
N ALA A 234 5.13 9.87 5.75
CA ALA A 234 5.36 11.25 6.21
C ALA A 234 4.71 12.30 5.29
N SER A 235 4.48 11.97 4.02
CA SER A 235 3.81 12.87 3.07
C SER A 235 2.33 13.15 3.42
N GLY A 236 1.70 12.29 4.24
CA GLY A 236 0.31 12.46 4.64
C GLY A 236 -0.72 12.23 3.53
N LEU A 237 -0.32 11.67 2.38
CA LEU A 237 -1.18 11.44 1.22
C LEU A 237 -2.38 10.51 1.49
N ILE A 238 -2.26 9.62 2.47
CA ILE A 238 -3.32 8.69 2.88
C ILE A 238 -3.70 8.93 4.34
N ASN A 239 -5.01 8.97 4.62
CA ASN A 239 -5.54 9.03 5.98
C ASN A 239 -5.46 7.65 6.65
N LEU A 240 -5.70 7.61 7.96
CA LEU A 240 -5.90 6.38 8.72
C LEU A 240 -7.17 5.68 8.25
N SER A 241 -7.14 4.34 8.31
CA SER A 241 -8.36 3.54 8.24
C SER A 241 -9.11 3.56 9.57
N GLU A 242 -10.37 3.15 9.54
CA GLU A 242 -11.22 3.01 10.74
C GLU A 242 -10.55 2.14 11.82
N ASP A 243 -9.96 1.00 11.43
CA ASP A 243 -9.30 0.09 12.37
C ASP A 243 -8.09 0.73 13.03
N GLU A 244 -7.26 1.46 12.26
CA GLU A 244 -6.06 2.12 12.77
C GLU A 244 -6.41 3.22 13.76
N ALA A 245 -7.42 4.05 13.45
CA ALA A 245 -7.84 5.14 14.32
C ALA A 245 -8.52 4.64 15.60
N TYR A 246 -9.29 3.55 15.50
CA TYR A 246 -9.88 2.91 16.68
C TYR A 246 -8.83 2.26 17.59
N GLN A 247 -7.86 1.55 17.02
CA GLN A 247 -6.74 0.96 17.76
C GLN A 247 -5.82 2.04 18.35
N TRP A 248 -5.76 3.23 17.74
CA TRP A 248 -5.02 4.35 18.28
C TRP A 248 -5.62 4.81 19.62
N LEU A 249 -6.95 4.80 19.77
CA LEU A 249 -7.60 5.08 21.06
C LEU A 249 -7.26 4.03 22.11
N TRP A 250 -7.08 2.76 21.71
CA TRP A 250 -6.61 1.70 22.62
C TRP A 250 -5.18 1.98 23.10
N SER A 251 -4.33 2.56 22.25
CA SER A 251 -2.98 2.97 22.65
C SER A 251 -2.94 4.04 23.74
N LYS A 252 -4.08 4.74 23.97
CA LYS A 252 -4.26 5.71 25.06
C LYS A 252 -4.86 5.10 26.33
N HIS A 253 -5.31 3.84 26.25
CA HIS A 253 -5.90 3.06 27.33
C HIS A 253 -5.29 1.65 27.32
N LEU A 254 -4.01 1.55 27.68
CA LEU A 254 -3.27 0.29 27.66
C LEU A 254 -3.91 -0.73 28.62
N ALA A 255 -4.21 -1.93 28.09
CA ALA A 255 -4.85 -3.01 28.82
C ALA A 255 -4.19 -4.35 28.51
N LEU A 256 -4.48 -5.38 29.32
CA LEU A 256 -3.97 -6.74 29.13
C LEU A 256 -4.59 -7.45 27.92
N SER A 257 -5.77 -7.03 27.47
CA SER A 257 -6.43 -7.40 26.21
C SER A 257 -7.53 -6.39 25.89
N TYR A 258 -8.16 -6.52 24.72
CA TYR A 258 -9.29 -5.70 24.28
C TYR A 258 -10.45 -6.58 23.83
N TYR A 259 -11.63 -5.96 23.72
CA TYR A 259 -12.91 -6.58 23.38
C TYR A 259 -12.85 -7.55 22.19
N SER A 260 -12.12 -7.20 21.14
CA SER A 260 -12.07 -8.00 19.91
C SER A 260 -10.69 -8.56 19.59
N LYS A 261 -9.61 -8.06 20.22
CA LYS A 261 -8.23 -8.36 19.83
C LYS A 261 -7.28 -8.42 21.05
N PRO A 262 -6.13 -9.12 20.89
CA PRO A 262 -5.02 -9.06 21.83
C PRO A 262 -4.43 -7.65 22.02
N PRO A 263 -3.57 -7.44 23.04
CA PRO A 263 -3.10 -6.10 23.39
C PRO A 263 -2.01 -5.52 22.48
N GLY A 264 -1.29 -6.34 21.73
CA GLY A 264 -0.02 -5.98 21.08
C GLY A 264 -0.12 -4.78 20.13
N ILE A 265 -1.23 -4.63 19.41
CA ILE A 265 -1.41 -3.50 18.49
C ILE A 265 -1.48 -2.15 19.22
N ALA A 266 -2.11 -2.11 20.40
CA ALA A 266 -2.19 -0.90 21.21
C ALA A 266 -0.80 -0.50 21.73
N PHE A 267 0.01 -1.46 22.19
CA PHE A 267 1.39 -1.21 22.61
C PHE A 267 2.30 -0.75 21.46
N ILE A 268 2.14 -1.32 20.27
CA ILE A 268 2.91 -0.94 19.07
C ILE A 268 2.56 0.51 18.67
N GLN A 269 1.29 0.85 18.61
CA GLN A 269 0.86 2.21 18.26
C GLN A 269 1.18 3.21 19.39
N TRP A 270 1.14 2.80 20.66
CA TRP A 270 1.59 3.62 21.79
C TRP A 270 3.05 3.98 21.64
N ALA A 271 3.92 2.99 21.35
CA ALA A 271 5.34 3.24 21.13
C ALA A 271 5.56 4.17 19.92
N GLY A 272 4.85 3.96 18.81
CA GLY A 272 4.99 4.78 17.61
C GLY A 272 4.54 6.23 17.82
N THR A 273 3.40 6.44 18.47
CA THR A 273 2.86 7.77 18.76
C THR A 273 3.59 8.48 19.89
N SER A 274 4.23 7.75 20.81
CA SER A 274 5.11 8.34 21.82
C SER A 274 6.40 8.91 21.21
N LEU A 275 6.91 8.27 20.13
CA LEU A 275 8.13 8.71 19.45
C LEU A 275 7.89 9.83 18.43
N PHE A 276 6.77 9.80 17.71
CA PHE A 276 6.51 10.69 16.56
C PHE A 276 5.20 11.48 16.65
N GLY A 277 4.58 11.49 17.83
CA GLY A 277 3.30 12.14 18.08
C GLY A 277 2.10 11.40 17.47
N ASP A 278 0.91 11.90 17.77
CA ASP A 278 -0.36 11.43 17.21
C ASP A 278 -0.53 11.88 15.76
N THR A 279 0.29 11.32 14.89
CA THR A 279 0.34 11.61 13.45
C THR A 279 0.12 10.33 12.66
N ASN A 280 -0.31 10.44 11.40
CA ASN A 280 -0.42 9.28 10.51
C ASN A 280 0.90 8.49 10.45
N PHE A 281 2.03 9.19 10.52
CA PHE A 281 3.36 8.60 10.57
C PHE A 281 3.62 7.87 11.89
N GLY A 282 3.32 8.47 13.04
CA GLY A 282 3.50 7.83 14.35
C GLY A 282 2.69 6.55 14.52
N VAL A 283 1.43 6.54 14.08
CA VAL A 283 0.58 5.33 14.09
C VAL A 283 1.15 4.22 13.20
N ARG A 284 1.70 4.58 12.03
CA ARG A 284 2.17 3.61 11.02
C ARG A 284 3.65 3.28 11.05
N PHE A 285 4.45 3.93 11.90
CA PHE A 285 5.91 3.88 11.89
C PHE A 285 6.49 2.46 11.82
N PHE A 286 5.96 1.55 12.65
CA PHE A 286 6.48 0.19 12.74
C PHE A 286 6.08 -0.72 11.55
N SER A 287 5.09 -0.36 10.73
CA SER A 287 4.58 -1.26 9.67
C SER A 287 5.63 -1.47 8.57
N PRO A 288 6.22 -0.39 7.99
CA PRO A 288 7.37 -0.55 7.08
C PRO A 288 8.56 -1.26 7.73
N LEU A 289 8.81 -1.02 9.02
CA LEU A 289 9.92 -1.64 9.75
C LEU A 289 9.72 -3.15 9.91
N PHE A 290 8.52 -3.59 10.29
CA PHE A 290 8.19 -5.01 10.35
C PHE A 290 8.30 -5.68 8.98
N ALA A 291 7.84 -5.02 7.93
CA ALA A 291 8.00 -5.51 6.56
C ALA A 291 9.48 -5.63 6.15
N ALA A 292 10.34 -4.68 6.57
CA ALA A 292 11.78 -4.73 6.31
C ALA A 292 12.47 -5.89 7.06
N ILE A 293 12.13 -6.09 8.34
CA ILE A 293 12.65 -7.21 9.14
C ILE A 293 12.17 -8.54 8.56
N LEU A 294 10.88 -8.65 8.21
CA LEU A 294 10.31 -9.84 7.55
C LEU A 294 11.06 -10.15 6.25
N SER A 295 11.27 -9.15 5.41
CA SER A 295 12.00 -9.27 4.14
C SER A 295 13.44 -9.73 4.36
N TRP A 296 14.12 -9.19 5.38
CA TRP A 296 15.47 -9.59 5.76
C TRP A 296 15.52 -11.05 6.25
N LEU A 297 14.59 -11.45 7.11
CA LEU A 297 14.49 -12.83 7.61
C LEU A 297 14.27 -13.82 6.47
N VAL A 298 13.32 -13.54 5.58
CA VAL A 298 12.99 -14.40 4.43
C VAL A 298 14.17 -14.47 3.45
N LEU A 299 14.80 -13.33 3.15
CA LEU A 299 15.97 -13.27 2.27
C LEU A 299 17.12 -14.11 2.82
N CYS A 300 17.49 -13.92 4.08
CA CYS A 300 18.60 -14.66 4.70
C CYS A 300 18.31 -16.16 4.79
N PHE A 301 17.09 -16.51 5.21
CA PHE A 301 16.64 -17.89 5.30
C PHE A 301 16.71 -18.60 3.95
N MET A 302 16.10 -18.03 2.92
CA MET A 302 16.07 -18.66 1.60
C MET A 302 17.42 -18.63 0.87
N ALA A 303 18.26 -17.62 1.14
CA ALA A 303 19.60 -17.55 0.56
C ALA A 303 20.52 -18.64 1.11
N ARG A 304 20.30 -19.04 2.37
CA ARG A 304 20.99 -20.15 3.02
C ARG A 304 20.49 -21.49 2.54
N GLU A 305 19.17 -21.69 2.48
CA GLU A 305 18.59 -23.01 2.22
C GLU A 305 18.50 -23.36 0.72
N ILE A 306 18.44 -22.35 -0.17
CA ILE A 306 18.21 -22.55 -1.61
C ILE A 306 19.23 -21.81 -2.47
N GLY A 307 19.52 -20.56 -2.12
CA GLY A 307 20.50 -19.72 -2.79
C GLY A 307 20.04 -18.29 -3.02
N GLY A 308 20.99 -17.35 -3.04
CA GLY A 308 20.72 -15.91 -2.98
C GLY A 308 19.93 -15.36 -4.15
N ARG A 309 20.12 -15.92 -5.35
CA ARG A 309 19.30 -15.53 -6.50
C ARG A 309 17.82 -15.87 -6.29
N ALA A 310 17.52 -17.09 -5.83
CA ALA A 310 16.16 -17.52 -5.56
C ALA A 310 15.53 -16.69 -4.42
N ALA A 311 16.32 -16.42 -3.37
CA ALA A 311 15.92 -15.58 -2.25
C ALA A 311 15.64 -14.13 -2.68
N PHE A 312 16.47 -13.56 -3.56
CA PHE A 312 16.24 -12.22 -4.11
C PHE A 312 15.01 -12.17 -5.02
N CYS A 313 14.76 -13.21 -5.83
CA CYS A 313 13.51 -13.32 -6.58
C CYS A 313 12.29 -13.35 -5.65
N LEU A 314 12.35 -14.12 -4.55
CA LEU A 314 11.28 -14.14 -3.55
C LEU A 314 11.08 -12.76 -2.91
N LEU A 315 12.16 -12.04 -2.61
CA LEU A 315 12.07 -10.67 -2.11
C LEU A 315 11.29 -9.76 -3.09
N LEU A 316 11.59 -9.82 -4.39
CA LEU A 316 10.83 -9.06 -5.39
C LEU A 316 9.36 -9.47 -5.46
N ILE A 317 9.06 -10.77 -5.33
CA ILE A 317 7.68 -11.27 -5.25
C ILE A 317 6.95 -10.63 -4.07
N THR A 318 7.57 -10.58 -2.88
CA THR A 318 6.93 -9.94 -1.72
C THR A 318 6.62 -8.46 -1.92
N PHE A 319 7.47 -7.73 -2.65
CA PHE A 319 7.23 -6.33 -3.02
C PHE A 319 6.18 -6.16 -4.14
N ALA A 320 5.88 -7.22 -4.88
CA ALA A 320 4.92 -7.24 -5.99
C ALA A 320 3.61 -7.96 -5.62
N THR A 321 3.37 -8.24 -4.35
CA THR A 321 2.14 -8.86 -3.86
C THR A 321 1.30 -7.83 -3.12
N PRO A 322 0.14 -7.38 -3.67
CA PRO A 322 -0.69 -6.34 -3.07
C PRO A 322 -1.02 -6.53 -1.58
N LEU A 323 -1.33 -7.76 -1.16
CA LEU A 323 -1.60 -8.06 0.26
C LEU A 323 -0.41 -7.70 1.17
N LEU A 324 0.81 -8.06 0.76
CA LEU A 324 2.03 -7.78 1.52
C LEU A 324 2.45 -6.31 1.42
N VAL A 325 2.13 -5.65 0.30
CA VAL A 325 2.33 -4.20 0.16
C VAL A 325 1.39 -3.44 1.09
N ALA A 326 0.10 -3.80 1.17
CA ALA A 326 -0.84 -3.19 2.10
C ALA A 326 -0.39 -3.36 3.55
N GLY A 327 0.05 -4.57 3.92
CA GLY A 327 0.63 -4.86 5.24
C GLY A 327 1.97 -4.18 5.53
N SER A 328 2.60 -3.55 4.55
CA SER A 328 3.83 -2.75 4.74
C SER A 328 3.58 -1.26 4.93
N ILE A 329 2.33 -0.84 4.81
CA ILE A 329 1.89 0.57 4.89
C ILE A 329 0.91 0.76 6.05
N LEU A 330 -0.11 -0.10 6.13
CA LEU A 330 -1.13 -0.03 7.16
C LEU A 330 -0.62 -0.67 8.46
N MET A 331 -0.99 -0.09 9.60
CA MET A 331 -0.70 -0.64 10.93
C MET A 331 -1.95 -1.27 11.55
N THR A 332 -2.25 -2.48 11.09
CA THR A 332 -3.26 -3.33 11.72
C THR A 332 -2.57 -4.40 12.58
N ILE A 333 -3.36 -5.35 13.10
CA ILE A 333 -2.86 -6.53 13.81
C ILE A 333 -2.06 -7.51 12.93
N ASP A 334 -2.19 -7.44 11.61
CA ASP A 334 -1.65 -8.45 10.69
C ASP A 334 -0.13 -8.32 10.46
N PRO A 335 0.45 -7.14 10.17
CA PRO A 335 1.89 -7.01 9.97
C PRO A 335 2.76 -7.59 11.09
N PRO A 336 2.51 -7.29 12.40
CA PRO A 336 3.30 -7.89 13.46
C PRO A 336 3.05 -9.40 13.60
N LEU A 337 1.83 -9.89 13.33
CA LEU A 337 1.56 -11.34 13.27
C LEU A 337 2.41 -12.02 12.20
N VAL A 338 2.41 -11.49 10.96
CA VAL A 338 3.11 -12.08 9.82
C VAL A 338 4.61 -12.16 10.10
N LEU A 339 5.19 -11.09 10.70
CA LEU A 339 6.57 -11.09 11.14
C LEU A 339 6.84 -12.17 12.18
N CYS A 340 6.04 -12.23 13.25
CA CYS A 340 6.19 -13.21 14.32
C CYS A 340 6.03 -14.65 13.80
N TRP A 341 5.07 -14.90 12.90
CA TRP A 341 4.85 -16.19 12.27
C TRP A 341 6.11 -16.65 11.52
N MET A 342 6.70 -15.79 10.68
CA MET A 342 7.91 -16.14 9.95
C MET A 342 9.15 -16.22 10.85
N TRP A 343 9.22 -15.43 11.91
CA TRP A 343 10.28 -15.59 12.91
C TRP A 343 10.22 -16.98 13.56
N ALA A 344 9.03 -17.46 13.91
CA ALA A 344 8.80 -18.81 14.40
C ALA A 344 9.13 -19.88 13.33
N VAL A 345 8.80 -19.67 12.05
CA VAL A 345 9.17 -20.59 10.95
C VAL A 345 10.69 -20.71 10.81
N VAL A 346 11.43 -19.60 10.79
CA VAL A 346 12.90 -19.59 10.59
C VAL A 346 13.63 -20.15 11.81
N ALA A 347 13.19 -19.82 13.03
CA ALA A 347 13.72 -20.44 14.24
C ALA A 347 13.36 -21.93 14.32
N GLY A 348 12.12 -22.27 13.97
CA GLY A 348 11.59 -23.62 13.94
C GLY A 348 12.34 -24.56 13.01
N TRP A 349 12.65 -24.10 11.79
CA TRP A 349 13.44 -24.88 10.84
C TRP A 349 14.79 -25.28 11.42
N ARG A 350 15.48 -24.33 12.09
CA ARG A 350 16.76 -24.58 12.77
C ARG A 350 16.60 -25.51 13.97
N ALA A 351 15.54 -25.29 14.75
CA ALA A 351 15.25 -26.05 15.97
C ALA A 351 14.88 -27.52 15.70
N ALA A 352 14.27 -27.80 14.54
CA ALA A 352 13.85 -29.12 14.10
C ALA A 352 14.91 -29.89 13.29
N GLN A 353 16.12 -29.33 13.11
CA GLN A 353 17.26 -30.07 12.56
C GLN A 353 17.83 -31.07 13.59
N PRO A 354 18.51 -32.14 13.17
CA PRO A 354 19.10 -33.14 14.09
C PRO A 354 19.94 -32.54 15.23
N GLY A 355 20.68 -31.45 14.95
CA GLY A 355 21.49 -30.70 15.92
C GLY A 355 20.82 -29.47 16.55
N GLY A 356 19.50 -29.32 16.42
CA GLY A 356 18.74 -28.18 16.91
C GLY A 356 18.82 -28.01 18.44
N LYS A 357 18.99 -26.76 18.90
CA LYS A 357 19.22 -26.43 20.31
C LYS A 357 17.94 -25.93 20.98
N THR A 358 17.83 -26.10 22.31
CA THR A 358 16.71 -25.58 23.11
C THR A 358 16.53 -24.07 22.98
N ARG A 359 17.62 -23.31 22.77
CA ARG A 359 17.55 -21.87 22.51
C ARG A 359 16.74 -21.52 21.25
N ASP A 360 16.79 -22.36 20.21
CA ASP A 360 16.04 -22.10 18.99
C ASP A 360 14.54 -22.35 19.23
N TRP A 361 14.21 -23.33 20.07
CA TRP A 361 12.85 -23.57 20.56
C TRP A 361 12.32 -22.45 21.47
N LEU A 362 13.16 -21.86 22.33
CA LEU A 362 12.79 -20.66 23.10
C LEU A 362 12.36 -19.51 22.18
N VAL A 363 13.10 -19.30 21.09
CA VAL A 363 12.74 -18.29 20.07
C VAL A 363 11.43 -18.64 19.38
N VAL A 364 11.17 -19.93 19.08
CA VAL A 364 9.87 -20.37 18.55
C VAL A 364 8.73 -20.03 19.50
N GLY A 365 8.87 -20.35 20.79
CA GLY A 365 7.85 -20.05 21.81
C GLY A 365 7.59 -18.56 21.97
N LEU A 366 8.65 -17.75 22.01
CA LEU A 366 8.55 -16.29 22.11
C LEU A 366 7.88 -15.69 20.86
N ALA A 367 8.29 -16.10 19.67
CA ALA A 367 7.71 -15.61 18.42
C ALA A 367 6.21 -15.98 18.31
N LEU A 368 5.85 -17.21 18.68
CA LEU A 368 4.44 -17.63 18.75
C LEU A 368 3.65 -16.81 19.78
N GLY A 369 4.23 -16.58 20.96
CA GLY A 369 3.61 -15.83 22.04
C GLY A 369 3.37 -14.37 21.68
N LEU A 370 4.37 -13.69 21.11
CA LEU A 370 4.24 -12.32 20.62
C LEU A 370 3.27 -12.22 19.45
N GLY A 371 3.27 -13.22 18.54
CA GLY A 371 2.28 -13.32 17.48
C GLY A 371 0.85 -13.43 18.02
N PHE A 372 0.63 -14.24 19.06
CA PHE A 372 -0.66 -14.38 19.72
C PHE A 372 -1.09 -13.10 20.42
N LEU A 373 -0.15 -12.39 21.04
CA LEU A 373 -0.38 -11.06 21.60
C LEU A 373 -0.67 -10.00 20.53
N CYS A 374 -0.55 -10.30 19.23
CA CYS A 374 -0.97 -9.42 18.14
C CYS A 374 -2.30 -9.89 17.51
N LYS A 375 -2.44 -11.19 17.23
CA LYS A 375 -3.66 -11.79 16.66
C LYS A 375 -3.79 -13.26 17.07
N TYR A 376 -4.98 -13.64 17.56
CA TYR A 376 -5.26 -15.01 18.05
C TYR A 376 -5.00 -16.12 17.02
N THR A 377 -5.09 -15.81 15.72
CA THR A 377 -4.74 -16.72 14.62
C THR A 377 -3.32 -17.31 14.75
N ALA A 378 -2.40 -16.67 15.46
CA ALA A 378 -1.07 -17.22 15.74
C ALA A 378 -1.11 -18.62 16.38
N MET A 379 -2.15 -18.94 17.16
CA MET A 379 -2.29 -20.25 17.78
C MET A 379 -2.41 -21.38 16.75
N LEU A 380 -2.92 -21.09 15.54
CA LEU A 380 -3.04 -22.09 14.47
C LEU A 380 -1.67 -22.63 14.04
N GLN A 381 -0.58 -21.93 14.35
CA GLN A 381 0.76 -22.44 14.10
C GLN A 381 1.10 -23.64 14.99
N LEU A 382 0.46 -23.80 16.17
CA LEU A 382 0.58 -25.02 16.97
C LEU A 382 0.01 -26.23 16.24
N VAL A 383 -1.10 -26.06 15.53
CA VAL A 383 -1.68 -27.10 14.65
C VAL A 383 -0.72 -27.41 13.50
N CYS A 384 -0.08 -26.39 12.92
CA CYS A 384 0.95 -26.57 11.89
C CYS A 384 2.13 -27.42 12.40
N TRP A 385 2.59 -27.17 13.64
CA TRP A 385 3.63 -27.98 14.29
C TRP A 385 3.19 -29.42 14.56
N ALA A 386 1.98 -29.62 15.06
CA ALA A 386 1.43 -30.95 15.30
C ALA A 386 1.37 -31.77 14.00
N ILE A 387 0.89 -31.15 12.90
CA ILE A 387 0.86 -31.77 11.58
C ILE A 387 2.28 -32.07 11.09
N PHE A 388 3.24 -31.17 11.29
CA PHE A 388 4.65 -31.41 10.92
C PHE A 388 5.24 -32.63 11.64
N PHE A 389 5.08 -32.73 12.96
CA PHE A 389 5.57 -33.89 13.72
C PHE A 389 4.83 -35.19 13.35
N ALA A 390 3.54 -35.10 13.00
CA ALA A 390 2.79 -36.24 12.50
C ALA A 390 3.34 -36.72 11.15
N LEU A 391 3.62 -35.80 10.22
CA LEU A 391 4.05 -36.12 8.85
C LEU A 391 5.54 -36.38 8.69
N GLN A 392 6.39 -35.93 9.61
CA GLN A 392 7.84 -36.11 9.58
C GLN A 392 8.32 -36.96 10.78
N PRO A 393 8.33 -38.31 10.67
CA PRO A 393 8.74 -39.19 11.77
C PRO A 393 10.14 -38.89 12.32
N ALA A 394 11.09 -38.50 11.47
CA ALA A 394 12.45 -38.15 11.88
C ALA A 394 12.49 -36.96 12.86
N ALA A 395 11.54 -36.03 12.78
CA ALA A 395 11.49 -34.86 13.66
C ALA A 395 10.92 -35.19 15.06
N ARG A 396 10.24 -36.34 15.24
CA ARG A 396 9.60 -36.71 16.53
C ARG A 396 10.60 -36.91 17.66
N ILE A 397 11.88 -37.12 17.36
CA ILE A 397 12.94 -37.17 18.36
C ILE A 397 12.98 -35.89 19.22
N HIS A 398 12.58 -34.74 18.67
CA HIS A 398 12.52 -33.48 19.40
C HIS A 398 11.43 -33.47 20.47
N LEU A 399 10.35 -34.25 20.32
CA LEU A 399 9.29 -34.36 21.34
C LEU A 399 9.76 -35.07 22.62
N ARG A 400 10.85 -35.84 22.53
CA ARG A 400 11.51 -36.45 23.70
C ARG A 400 12.51 -35.50 24.38
N LYS A 401 12.78 -34.34 23.78
CA LYS A 401 13.69 -33.31 24.33
C LYS A 401 12.87 -32.19 24.96
N SER A 402 13.47 -31.42 25.86
CA SER A 402 12.80 -30.29 26.53
C SER A 402 12.43 -29.13 25.59
N GLY A 403 13.07 -29.01 24.42
CA GLY A 403 12.90 -27.89 23.48
C GLY A 403 11.44 -27.53 23.15
N PRO A 404 10.67 -28.39 22.46
CA PRO A 404 9.29 -28.09 22.10
C PRO A 404 8.38 -27.76 23.30
N TRP A 405 8.60 -28.41 24.45
CA TRP A 405 7.83 -28.17 25.67
C TRP A 405 8.15 -26.82 26.31
N VAL A 406 9.42 -26.41 26.28
CA VAL A 406 9.85 -25.07 26.68
C VAL A 406 9.22 -24.01 25.76
N ALA A 407 9.16 -24.26 24.45
CA ALA A 407 8.48 -23.37 23.51
C ALA A 407 6.99 -23.20 23.86
N LEU A 408 6.31 -24.31 24.16
CA LEU A 408 4.91 -24.30 24.59
C LEU A 408 4.72 -23.57 25.93
N GLY A 409 5.63 -23.75 26.88
CA GLY A 409 5.63 -23.04 28.16
C GLY A 409 5.77 -21.52 27.98
N VAL A 410 6.71 -21.06 27.15
CA VAL A 410 6.87 -19.63 26.84
C VAL A 410 5.62 -19.08 26.13
N PHE A 411 5.07 -19.83 25.18
CA PHE A 411 3.81 -19.45 24.53
C PHE A 411 2.69 -19.30 25.56
N ALA A 412 2.51 -20.28 26.45
CA ALA A 412 1.48 -20.24 27.50
C ALA A 412 1.65 -19.03 28.42
N LEU A 413 2.88 -18.70 28.83
CA LEU A 413 3.17 -17.50 29.61
C LEU A 413 2.75 -16.21 28.88
N CYS A 414 3.02 -16.12 27.57
CA CYS A 414 2.59 -14.97 26.77
C CYS A 414 1.06 -14.88 26.64
N THR A 415 0.32 -15.99 26.76
CA THR A 415 -1.15 -15.96 26.70
C THR A 415 -1.80 -15.48 28.00
N LEU A 416 -1.08 -15.50 29.13
CA LEU A 416 -1.65 -15.20 30.45
C LEU A 416 -2.34 -13.83 30.55
N PRO A 417 -1.78 -12.71 30.04
CA PRO A 417 -2.46 -11.41 30.10
C PRO A 417 -3.86 -11.44 29.46
N VAL A 418 -3.98 -12.11 28.32
CA VAL A 418 -5.25 -12.25 27.59
C VAL A 418 -6.26 -13.07 28.39
N LEU A 419 -5.80 -14.17 28.99
CA LEU A 419 -6.66 -15.04 29.80
C LEU A 419 -7.14 -14.34 31.08
N ILE A 420 -6.26 -13.59 31.74
CA ILE A 420 -6.59 -12.79 32.93
C ILE A 420 -7.61 -11.70 32.57
N TRP A 421 -7.38 -10.97 31.48
CA TRP A 421 -8.32 -9.94 31.06
C TRP A 421 -9.69 -10.53 30.71
N ASN A 422 -9.73 -11.63 29.96
CA ASN A 422 -10.99 -12.26 29.58
C ASN A 422 -11.74 -12.83 30.79
N SER A 423 -11.06 -13.44 31.77
CA SER A 423 -11.73 -13.95 32.96
C SER A 423 -12.36 -12.83 33.80
N GLN A 424 -11.75 -11.65 33.81
CA GLN A 424 -12.28 -10.45 34.46
C GLN A 424 -13.49 -9.84 33.72
N HIS A 425 -13.65 -10.12 32.42
CA HIS A 425 -14.67 -9.52 31.54
C HIS A 425 -15.64 -10.57 30.97
N GLY A 426 -15.90 -11.65 31.71
CA GLY A 426 -16.92 -12.64 31.35
C GLY A 426 -16.65 -13.37 30.02
N TRP A 427 -15.37 -13.54 29.64
CA TRP A 427 -14.93 -14.19 28.40
C TRP A 427 -15.48 -13.56 27.11
N ILE A 428 -15.82 -12.26 27.17
CA ILE A 428 -16.50 -11.57 26.07
C ILE A 428 -15.76 -11.65 24.73
N THR A 429 -14.43 -11.60 24.74
CA THR A 429 -13.63 -11.70 23.52
C THR A 429 -13.81 -13.05 22.83
N VAL A 430 -13.89 -14.14 23.60
CA VAL A 430 -14.07 -15.49 23.07
C VAL A 430 -15.42 -15.60 22.38
N ASN A 431 -16.47 -15.08 23.02
CA ASN A 431 -17.82 -15.07 22.46
C ASN A 431 -17.89 -14.21 21.18
N HIS A 432 -17.27 -13.03 21.18
CA HIS A 432 -17.20 -12.16 20.01
C HIS A 432 -16.47 -12.84 18.85
N VAL A 433 -15.28 -13.41 19.08
CA VAL A 433 -14.50 -14.10 18.04
C VAL A 433 -15.22 -15.35 17.51
N ALA A 434 -15.92 -16.10 18.36
CA ALA A 434 -16.74 -17.24 17.94
C ALA A 434 -17.94 -16.78 17.09
N GLY A 435 -18.54 -15.64 17.44
CA GLY A 435 -19.58 -14.97 16.65
C GLY A 435 -19.10 -14.55 15.26
N ASP A 436 -17.96 -13.85 15.19
CA ASP A 436 -17.31 -13.44 13.93
C ASP A 436 -16.95 -14.64 13.03
N ALA A 437 -16.53 -15.74 13.65
CA ALA A 437 -16.26 -17.00 12.95
C ALA A 437 -17.54 -17.75 12.57
N GLY A 438 -18.74 -17.24 12.86
CA GLY A 438 -20.00 -17.91 12.53
C GLY A 438 -20.16 -19.28 13.20
N MET A 439 -19.48 -19.54 14.33
CA MET A 439 -19.46 -20.86 14.97
C MET A 439 -20.82 -21.29 15.51
N HIS A 440 -21.71 -20.33 15.78
CA HIS A 440 -23.07 -20.58 16.25
C HIS A 440 -24.09 -20.75 15.11
N SER A 441 -23.67 -20.60 13.85
CA SER A 441 -24.54 -20.74 12.68
C SER A 441 -24.54 -22.19 12.17
N THR A 442 -25.69 -22.65 11.68
CA THR A 442 -25.79 -23.99 11.07
C THR A 442 -25.01 -24.02 9.76
N TRP A 443 -24.28 -25.11 9.52
CA TRP A 443 -23.48 -25.25 8.30
C TRP A 443 -24.39 -25.31 7.07
N LYS A 444 -24.37 -24.25 6.26
CA LYS A 444 -25.09 -24.15 4.99
C LYS A 444 -24.06 -23.87 3.89
N PRO A 445 -23.63 -24.89 3.13
CA PRO A 445 -22.59 -24.71 2.12
C PRO A 445 -23.03 -23.68 1.08
N THR A 446 -22.17 -22.70 0.82
CA THR A 446 -22.37 -21.69 -0.22
C THR A 446 -21.13 -21.55 -1.07
N LEU A 447 -21.33 -21.41 -2.39
CA LEU A 447 -20.26 -21.13 -3.33
C LEU A 447 -19.96 -19.63 -3.43
N ASN A 448 -20.86 -18.76 -2.95
CA ASN A 448 -20.71 -17.31 -3.09
C ASN A 448 -19.47 -16.81 -2.34
N TYR A 449 -19.36 -17.17 -1.06
CA TYR A 449 -18.20 -16.81 -0.23
C TYR A 449 -16.92 -17.48 -0.72
N PHE A 450 -17.00 -18.70 -1.25
CA PHE A 450 -15.86 -19.40 -1.84
C PHE A 450 -15.30 -18.66 -3.05
N PHE A 451 -16.16 -18.26 -4.01
CA PHE A 451 -15.72 -17.51 -5.19
C PHE A 451 -15.30 -16.09 -4.84
N GLU A 452 -15.97 -15.44 -3.87
CA GLU A 452 -15.56 -14.13 -3.36
C GLU A 452 -14.14 -14.19 -2.77
N PHE A 453 -13.90 -15.12 -1.85
CA PHE A 453 -12.60 -15.27 -1.19
C PHE A 453 -11.53 -15.70 -2.19
N THR A 454 -11.79 -16.69 -3.05
CA THR A 454 -10.83 -17.14 -4.08
C THR A 454 -10.51 -16.03 -5.08
N GLY A 455 -11.51 -15.26 -5.50
CA GLY A 455 -11.31 -14.10 -6.39
C GLY A 455 -10.49 -12.99 -5.73
N ALA A 456 -10.74 -12.73 -4.44
CA ALA A 456 -9.97 -11.77 -3.68
C ALA A 456 -8.50 -12.22 -3.52
N GLU A 457 -8.24 -13.48 -3.17
CA GLU A 457 -6.88 -14.02 -3.08
C GLU A 457 -6.15 -14.05 -4.43
N PHE A 458 -6.86 -14.36 -5.52
CA PHE A 458 -6.31 -14.30 -6.87
C PHE A 458 -5.79 -12.90 -7.22
N GLY A 459 -6.53 -11.84 -6.86
CA GLY A 459 -6.09 -10.47 -7.05
C GLY A 459 -4.99 -10.04 -6.06
N LEU A 460 -5.22 -10.25 -4.76
CA LEU A 460 -4.37 -9.75 -3.68
C LEU A 460 -3.02 -10.48 -3.57
N LEU A 461 -2.95 -11.76 -3.94
CA LEU A 461 -1.71 -12.53 -3.98
C LEU A 461 -0.93 -12.37 -5.28
N ASN A 462 -1.46 -11.61 -6.24
CA ASN A 462 -1.05 -11.54 -7.64
C ASN A 462 -1.48 -12.80 -8.43
N PRO A 463 -2.21 -12.67 -9.56
CA PRO A 463 -2.71 -13.80 -10.33
C PRO A 463 -1.67 -14.87 -10.68
N ILE A 464 -0.47 -14.43 -11.08
CA ILE A 464 0.59 -15.34 -11.49
C ILE A 464 1.17 -16.06 -10.28
N PHE A 465 1.41 -15.34 -9.18
CA PHE A 465 1.97 -15.93 -7.96
C PHE A 465 0.94 -16.78 -7.23
N PHE A 466 -0.35 -16.47 -7.31
CA PHE A 466 -1.43 -17.28 -6.80
C PHE A 466 -1.46 -18.65 -7.49
N ILE A 467 -1.54 -18.67 -8.83
CA ILE A 467 -1.53 -19.93 -9.61
C ILE A 467 -0.25 -20.72 -9.33
N ALA A 468 0.89 -20.04 -9.32
CA ALA A 468 2.19 -20.64 -9.01
C ALA A 468 2.26 -21.27 -7.62
N ALA A 469 1.77 -20.55 -6.61
CA ALA A 469 1.76 -20.99 -5.22
C ALA A 469 0.81 -22.18 -5.04
N MET A 470 -0.38 -22.15 -5.64
CA MET A 470 -1.31 -23.27 -5.63
C MET A 470 -0.72 -24.49 -6.31
N TRP A 471 -0.09 -24.31 -7.48
CA TRP A 471 0.57 -25.42 -8.15
C TRP A 471 1.70 -26.01 -7.30
N ALA A 472 2.56 -25.17 -6.71
CA ALA A 472 3.62 -25.63 -5.82
C ALA A 472 3.06 -26.36 -4.59
N LEU A 473 1.97 -25.86 -3.99
CA LEU A 473 1.30 -26.48 -2.84
C LEU A 473 0.90 -27.94 -3.13
N PHE A 474 0.25 -28.19 -4.27
CA PHE A 474 -0.19 -29.53 -4.65
C PHE A 474 0.94 -30.40 -5.24
N ALA A 475 1.86 -29.82 -6.00
CA ALA A 475 2.94 -30.56 -6.65
C ALA A 475 4.05 -30.96 -5.67
N ALA A 476 4.43 -30.09 -4.74
CA ALA A 476 5.45 -30.37 -3.73
C ALA A 476 5.02 -31.51 -2.79
N TRP A 477 3.71 -31.69 -2.57
CA TRP A 477 3.17 -32.80 -1.79
C TRP A 477 3.63 -34.17 -2.29
N LYS A 478 3.77 -34.36 -3.61
CA LYS A 478 4.22 -35.64 -4.21
C LYS A 478 5.66 -35.99 -3.81
N ARG A 479 6.51 -34.98 -3.61
CA ARG A 479 7.94 -35.14 -3.25
C ARG A 479 8.25 -34.80 -1.79
N ARG A 480 7.23 -34.66 -0.95
CA ARG A 480 7.36 -34.23 0.45
C ARG A 480 8.30 -35.10 1.30
N LYS A 481 8.41 -36.40 0.99
CA LYS A 481 9.29 -37.33 1.71
C LYS A 481 10.77 -37.14 1.37
N GLU A 482 11.07 -36.70 0.16
CA GLU A 482 12.45 -36.50 -0.34
C GLU A 482 13.02 -35.14 0.07
N LYS A 483 12.14 -34.16 0.33
CA LYS A 483 12.51 -32.75 0.56
C LYS A 483 11.95 -32.26 1.90
N PRO A 484 12.69 -32.42 3.02
CA PRO A 484 12.23 -32.03 4.34
C PRO A 484 11.84 -30.55 4.47
N LEU A 485 12.55 -29.66 3.78
CA LEU A 485 12.23 -28.22 3.75
C LEU A 485 10.85 -27.96 3.12
N TRP A 486 10.52 -28.68 2.05
CA TRP A 486 9.23 -28.51 1.37
C TRP A 486 8.08 -28.97 2.26
N LEU A 487 8.24 -30.12 2.93
CA LEU A 487 7.25 -30.59 3.90
C LEU A 487 7.10 -29.60 5.07
N PHE A 488 8.20 -29.07 5.60
CA PHE A 488 8.15 -28.08 6.67
C PHE A 488 7.41 -26.80 6.25
N LEU A 489 7.78 -26.20 5.11
CA LEU A 489 7.12 -24.99 4.61
C LEU A 489 5.65 -25.25 4.28
N PHE A 490 5.32 -26.41 3.70
CA PHE A 490 3.94 -26.85 3.48
C PHE A 490 3.17 -26.90 4.80
N CYS A 491 3.69 -27.52 5.85
CA CYS A 491 3.01 -27.59 7.13
C CYS A 491 2.84 -26.20 7.77
N MET A 492 3.77 -25.27 7.55
CA MET A 492 3.71 -23.91 8.09
C MET A 492 2.80 -22.95 7.30
N SER A 493 2.24 -23.39 6.16
CA SER A 493 1.36 -22.59 5.32
C SER A 493 0.00 -23.25 5.01
N ALA A 494 0.02 -24.50 4.54
CA ALA A 494 -1.13 -25.20 4.00
C ALA A 494 -2.30 -25.34 4.98
N PRO A 495 -2.10 -25.72 6.26
CA PRO A 495 -3.21 -25.91 7.19
C PRO A 495 -4.06 -24.64 7.39
N VAL A 496 -3.40 -23.48 7.47
CA VAL A 496 -4.10 -22.20 7.64
C VAL A 496 -4.73 -21.75 6.33
N PHE A 497 -3.97 -21.80 5.22
CA PHE A 497 -4.48 -21.38 3.92
C PHE A 497 -5.67 -22.24 3.47
N LEU A 498 -5.51 -23.56 3.43
CA LEU A 498 -6.55 -24.50 3.03
C LEU A 498 -7.68 -24.56 4.05
N GLY A 499 -7.39 -24.35 5.34
CA GLY A 499 -8.40 -24.27 6.39
C GLY A 499 -9.39 -23.13 6.13
N TYR A 500 -8.89 -21.91 5.91
CA TYR A 500 -9.75 -20.77 5.56
C TYR A 500 -10.39 -20.90 4.17
N TRP A 501 -9.68 -21.49 3.21
CA TRP A 501 -10.23 -21.75 1.88
C TRP A 501 -11.42 -22.71 1.95
N LEU A 502 -11.35 -23.77 2.75
CA LEU A 502 -12.48 -24.67 3.02
C LEU A 502 -13.56 -24.01 3.88
N PHE A 503 -13.16 -23.17 4.84
CA PHE A 503 -14.11 -22.46 5.70
C PHE A 503 -14.96 -21.45 4.93
N SER A 504 -14.46 -20.95 3.80
CA SER A 504 -15.21 -20.07 2.90
C SER A 504 -16.45 -20.72 2.28
N PHE A 505 -16.61 -22.05 2.35
CA PHE A 505 -17.87 -22.69 2.00
C PHE A 505 -18.97 -22.46 3.05
N HIS A 506 -18.61 -22.09 4.28
CA HIS A 506 -19.54 -21.92 5.40
C HIS A 506 -19.80 -20.44 5.71
N SER A 507 -18.74 -19.65 5.87
CA SER A 507 -18.82 -18.26 6.30
C SER A 507 -17.94 -17.36 5.45
N ARG A 508 -18.29 -16.07 5.37
CA ARG A 508 -17.51 -15.08 4.64
C ARG A 508 -16.15 -14.91 5.32
N VAL A 509 -15.07 -15.16 4.58
CA VAL A 509 -13.69 -15.02 5.08
C VAL A 509 -13.08 -13.75 4.53
N LEU A 510 -12.52 -12.91 5.40
CA LEU A 510 -11.80 -11.72 4.96
C LEU A 510 -10.43 -12.10 4.38
N PRO A 511 -9.99 -11.51 3.25
CA PRO A 511 -8.77 -11.94 2.56
C PRO A 511 -7.49 -11.89 3.41
N ASN A 512 -7.38 -10.90 4.30
CA ASN A 512 -6.23 -10.77 5.19
C ASN A 512 -6.12 -11.88 6.25
N TRP A 513 -7.13 -12.73 6.44
CA TRP A 513 -7.09 -13.79 7.46
C TRP A 513 -6.00 -14.84 7.19
N ILE A 514 -5.62 -15.05 5.93
CA ILE A 514 -4.54 -15.97 5.57
C ILE A 514 -3.15 -15.34 5.55
N ALA A 515 -3.00 -14.04 5.84
CA ALA A 515 -1.77 -13.29 5.59
C ALA A 515 -0.50 -13.94 6.19
N ALA A 516 -0.60 -14.54 7.37
CA ALA A 516 0.51 -15.23 8.03
C ALA A 516 1.00 -16.49 7.28
N ALA A 517 0.11 -17.15 6.54
CA ALA A 517 0.42 -18.34 5.75
C ALA A 517 1.07 -18.02 4.40
N VAL A 518 0.99 -16.77 3.94
CA VAL A 518 1.44 -16.37 2.59
C VAL A 518 2.97 -16.38 2.46
N PRO A 519 3.78 -15.79 3.35
CA PRO A 519 5.24 -15.87 3.22
C PRO A 519 5.81 -17.31 3.21
N PRO A 520 5.42 -18.24 4.11
CA PRO A 520 5.92 -19.61 4.02
C PRO A 520 5.42 -20.34 2.77
N LEU A 521 4.21 -20.02 2.27
CA LEU A 521 3.70 -20.52 1.00
C LEU A 521 4.55 -20.04 -0.19
N PHE A 522 4.95 -18.77 -0.21
CA PHE A 522 5.85 -18.25 -1.26
C PHE A 522 7.27 -18.79 -1.15
N CYS A 523 7.77 -19.05 0.07
CA CYS A 523 9.01 -19.81 0.27
C CYS A 523 8.90 -21.20 -0.37
N LEU A 524 7.80 -21.93 -0.13
CA LEU A 524 7.55 -23.24 -0.75
C LEU A 524 7.49 -23.15 -2.28
N MET A 525 6.78 -22.14 -2.80
CA MET A 525 6.67 -21.88 -4.24
C MET A 525 8.04 -21.71 -4.89
N ILE A 526 8.90 -20.87 -4.31
CA ILE A 526 10.25 -20.62 -4.84
C ILE A 526 11.16 -21.84 -4.68
N ALA A 527 11.03 -22.57 -3.57
CA ALA A 527 11.77 -23.80 -3.37
C ALA A 527 11.45 -24.84 -4.45
N PHE A 528 10.16 -25.04 -4.72
CA PHE A 528 9.70 -25.94 -5.77
C PHE A 528 10.15 -25.49 -7.17
N TRP A 529 10.00 -24.20 -7.48
CA TRP A 529 10.36 -23.66 -8.79
C TRP A 529 11.85 -23.69 -9.08
N SER A 530 12.70 -23.50 -8.07
CA SER A 530 14.15 -23.50 -8.23
C SER A 530 14.71 -24.82 -8.77
N GLU A 531 14.02 -25.94 -8.51
CA GLU A 531 14.38 -27.28 -9.01
C GLU A 531 13.60 -27.70 -10.26
N SER A 532 12.60 -26.91 -10.67
CA SER A 532 11.76 -27.26 -11.81
C SER A 532 12.47 -26.96 -13.14
N LYS A 533 12.28 -27.83 -14.15
CA LYS A 533 12.83 -27.62 -15.52
C LYS A 533 12.08 -26.53 -16.32
N LEU A 534 11.08 -25.90 -15.73
CA LEU A 534 10.21 -24.95 -16.41
C LEU A 534 10.91 -23.61 -16.63
N ARG A 535 10.61 -22.96 -17.77
CA ARG A 535 11.02 -21.57 -18.01
C ARG A 535 10.20 -20.63 -17.12
N VAL A 536 10.60 -20.47 -15.86
CA VAL A 536 9.93 -19.63 -14.84
C VAL A 536 10.25 -18.13 -14.95
N LYS A 537 11.30 -17.76 -15.70
CA LYS A 537 11.69 -16.35 -15.89
C LYS A 537 10.60 -15.45 -16.49
N PRO A 538 9.87 -15.84 -17.56
CA PRO A 538 8.82 -15.00 -18.12
C PRO A 538 7.70 -14.73 -17.10
N TRP A 539 7.19 -15.78 -16.48
CA TRP A 539 6.14 -15.71 -15.46
C TRP A 539 6.54 -14.84 -14.26
N LEU A 540 7.79 -14.99 -13.78
CA LEU A 540 8.29 -14.16 -12.69
C LEU A 540 8.28 -12.67 -13.05
N ALA A 541 8.80 -12.29 -14.21
CA ALA A 541 8.85 -10.86 -14.57
C ALA A 541 7.46 -10.29 -14.87
N THR A 542 6.57 -11.06 -15.50
CA THR A 542 5.17 -10.65 -15.70
C THR A 542 4.46 -10.48 -14.37
N GLY A 543 4.65 -11.42 -13.44
CA GLY A 543 4.10 -11.34 -12.09
C GLY A 543 4.58 -10.10 -11.35
N ILE A 544 5.88 -9.83 -11.36
CA ILE A 544 6.45 -8.63 -10.74
C ILE A 544 5.84 -7.36 -11.35
N LEU A 545 5.75 -7.29 -12.68
CA LEU A 545 5.19 -6.12 -13.36
C LEU A 545 3.72 -5.89 -13.00
N LEU A 546 2.88 -6.92 -13.10
CA LEU A 546 1.46 -6.84 -12.72
C LEU A 546 1.30 -6.42 -11.27
N GLY A 547 2.17 -6.95 -10.40
CA GLY A 547 2.18 -6.65 -8.97
C GLY A 547 2.53 -5.21 -8.66
N ILE A 548 3.57 -4.66 -9.30
CA ILE A 548 3.96 -3.25 -9.16
C ILE A 548 2.85 -2.33 -9.65
N ILE A 549 2.20 -2.66 -10.79
CA ILE A 549 1.07 -1.89 -11.31
C ILE A 549 -0.10 -1.91 -10.32
N ALA A 550 -0.47 -3.09 -9.81
CA ALA A 550 -1.53 -3.23 -8.83
C ALA A 550 -1.22 -2.47 -7.53
N ALA A 551 0.02 -2.57 -7.04
CA ALA A 551 0.48 -1.82 -5.87
C ALA A 551 0.43 -0.31 -6.09
N ALA A 552 0.86 0.18 -7.26
CA ALA A 552 0.80 1.60 -7.59
C ALA A 552 -0.64 2.14 -7.57
N PHE A 553 -1.58 1.41 -8.19
CA PHE A 553 -3.00 1.79 -8.17
C PHE A 553 -3.64 1.70 -6.79
N MET A 554 -3.19 0.76 -5.96
CA MET A 554 -3.66 0.65 -4.58
C MET A 554 -3.19 1.82 -3.71
N LEU A 555 -1.97 2.31 -3.93
CA LEU A 555 -1.40 3.43 -3.18
C LEU A 555 -1.89 4.80 -3.70
N ASP A 556 -2.08 4.94 -5.01
CA ASP A 556 -2.65 6.12 -5.63
C ASP A 556 -3.62 5.77 -6.76
N SER A 557 -4.90 5.72 -6.43
CA SER A 557 -5.98 5.45 -7.38
C SER A 557 -6.15 6.56 -8.43
N ASP A 558 -5.69 7.79 -8.16
CA ASP A 558 -5.75 8.91 -9.10
C ASP A 558 -4.85 8.67 -10.31
N LEU A 559 -3.87 7.77 -10.20
CA LEU A 559 -3.09 7.28 -11.35
C LEU A 559 -4.01 6.73 -12.43
N ILE A 560 -5.08 6.00 -12.07
CA ILE A 560 -6.05 5.50 -13.04
C ILE A 560 -6.71 6.67 -13.78
N GLY A 561 -7.05 7.74 -13.06
CA GLY A 561 -7.62 8.95 -13.65
C GLY A 561 -6.66 9.67 -14.59
N ARG A 562 -5.37 9.74 -14.24
CA ARG A 562 -4.33 10.31 -15.12
C ARG A 562 -4.10 9.48 -16.38
N LEU A 563 -4.30 8.16 -16.28
CA LEU A 563 -4.10 7.22 -17.38
C LEU A 563 -5.30 7.15 -18.33
N VAL A 564 -6.49 7.01 -17.78
CA VAL A 564 -7.73 6.87 -18.56
C VAL A 564 -8.27 8.22 -18.97
N GLY A 565 -7.90 9.32 -18.28
CA GLY A 565 -8.38 10.68 -18.54
C GLY A 565 -9.70 10.99 -17.83
N ASN A 566 -10.21 10.09 -17.00
CA ASN A 566 -11.34 10.32 -16.11
C ASN A 566 -11.10 9.63 -14.76
N LYS A 567 -11.27 10.34 -13.64
CA LYS A 567 -11.05 9.76 -12.31
C LYS A 567 -12.16 8.77 -11.96
N ILE A 568 -11.83 7.73 -11.20
CA ILE A 568 -12.85 6.80 -10.69
C ILE A 568 -13.74 7.57 -9.70
N PRO A 569 -15.08 7.40 -9.77
CA PRO A 569 -15.99 7.91 -8.75
C PRO A 569 -15.53 7.55 -7.34
N GLY A 570 -15.66 8.49 -6.39
CA GLY A 570 -15.10 8.33 -5.04
C GLY A 570 -15.64 7.09 -4.30
N ASP A 571 -16.87 6.68 -4.58
CA ASP A 571 -17.52 5.49 -4.02
C ASP A 571 -16.94 4.16 -4.53
N LYS A 572 -16.35 4.15 -5.73
CA LYS A 572 -15.70 2.98 -6.33
C LYS A 572 -14.17 3.06 -6.26
N ASP A 573 -13.64 4.08 -5.60
CA ASP A 573 -12.21 4.29 -5.46
C ASP A 573 -11.61 3.18 -4.57
N PRO A 574 -10.62 2.40 -5.05
CA PRO A 574 -9.98 1.35 -4.25
C PRO A 574 -9.33 1.84 -2.94
N SER A 575 -9.01 3.14 -2.87
CA SER A 575 -8.42 3.80 -1.70
C SER A 575 -9.44 4.50 -0.80
N HIS A 576 -10.75 4.33 -1.06
CA HIS A 576 -11.85 4.95 -0.31
C HIS A 576 -11.74 4.78 1.22
N ARG A 577 -11.24 3.62 1.69
CA ARG A 577 -11.08 3.34 3.13
C ARG A 577 -10.03 4.21 3.83
N VAL A 578 -9.15 4.87 3.07
CA VAL A 578 -8.02 5.67 3.59
C VAL A 578 -7.97 7.08 2.98
N ARG A 579 -9.10 7.58 2.44
CA ARG A 579 -9.20 8.93 1.85
C ARG A 579 -10.45 9.67 2.32
N GLY A 580 -10.35 10.99 2.45
CA GLY A 580 -11.46 11.88 2.77
C GLY A 580 -11.83 11.94 4.26
N TRP A 581 -11.13 11.21 5.13
CA TRP A 581 -11.48 11.14 6.55
C TRP A 581 -11.05 12.38 7.34
N ARG A 582 -9.93 13.00 6.96
CA ARG A 582 -9.51 14.27 7.55
C ARG A 582 -10.53 15.37 7.24
N GLU A 583 -10.93 15.47 5.98
CA GLU A 583 -11.93 16.42 5.49
C GLU A 583 -13.29 16.16 6.15
N THR A 584 -13.66 14.89 6.34
CA THR A 584 -14.89 14.50 7.05
C THR A 584 -14.85 14.97 8.50
N ALA A 585 -13.77 14.72 9.25
CA ALA A 585 -13.66 15.14 10.64
C ALA A 585 -13.68 16.67 10.80
N LEU A 586 -12.99 17.41 9.91
CA LEU A 586 -13.00 18.87 9.91
C LEU A 586 -14.39 19.44 9.60
N LEU A 587 -15.13 18.81 8.69
CA LEU A 587 -16.51 19.20 8.39
C LEU A 587 -17.42 18.96 9.60
N VAL A 588 -17.32 17.78 10.23
CA VAL A 588 -18.10 17.46 11.44
C VAL A 588 -17.81 18.46 12.56
N GLU A 589 -16.54 18.80 12.77
CA GLU A 589 -16.14 19.82 13.74
C GLU A 589 -16.71 21.21 13.41
N ALA A 590 -16.71 21.60 12.13
CA ALA A 590 -17.28 22.87 11.70
C ALA A 590 -18.81 22.91 11.91
N GLU A 591 -19.52 21.81 11.65
CA GLU A 591 -20.96 21.72 11.91
C GLU A 591 -21.27 21.69 13.41
N ARG A 592 -20.43 21.04 14.22
CA ARG A 592 -20.51 21.09 15.70
C ARG A 592 -20.37 22.52 16.20
N ALA A 593 -19.35 23.26 15.74
CA ALA A 593 -19.13 24.64 16.15
C ALA A 593 -20.26 25.60 15.73
N LYS A 594 -20.93 25.34 14.59
CA LYS A 594 -22.13 26.10 14.17
C LYS A 594 -23.37 25.75 15.00
N PHE A 595 -23.52 24.49 15.37
CA PHE A 595 -24.65 24.00 16.15
C PHE A 595 -24.57 24.48 17.59
N ASP A 596 -23.48 24.11 18.28
CA ASP A 596 -23.15 24.51 19.64
C ASP A 596 -21.66 24.20 19.91
N PRO A 597 -20.82 25.22 20.15
CA PRO A 597 -19.40 25.03 20.46
C PRO A 597 -19.09 24.16 21.69
N ASN A 598 -20.06 23.95 22.59
CA ASN A 598 -19.92 23.10 23.77
C ASN A 598 -20.49 21.68 23.56
N ALA A 599 -21.22 21.45 22.48
CA ALA A 599 -21.77 20.14 22.19
C ALA A 599 -20.67 19.10 21.95
N PHE A 600 -20.91 17.89 22.43
CA PHE A 600 -20.08 16.72 22.12
C PHE A 600 -20.55 16.04 20.83
N ILE A 601 -19.75 15.12 20.29
CA ILE A 601 -20.10 14.38 19.06
C ILE A 601 -20.42 12.92 19.43
N ILE A 602 -21.49 12.38 18.86
CA ILE A 602 -21.81 10.96 18.88
C ILE A 602 -21.67 10.42 17.46
N ALA A 603 -20.79 9.45 17.25
CA ALA A 603 -20.63 8.75 15.99
C ALA A 603 -21.38 7.41 16.01
N ASP A 604 -21.90 6.99 14.86
CA ASP A 604 -22.66 5.76 14.67
C ASP A 604 -21.82 4.47 14.71
N HIS A 605 -20.50 4.57 14.56
CA HIS A 605 -19.59 3.43 14.52
C HIS A 605 -18.30 3.70 15.32
N TYR A 606 -17.71 2.65 15.91
CA TYR A 606 -16.47 2.78 16.68
C TYR A 606 -15.29 3.25 15.80
N GLY A 607 -15.29 2.88 14.52
CA GLY A 607 -14.26 3.30 13.55
C GLY A 607 -14.33 4.80 13.24
N THR A 608 -15.53 5.33 13.02
CA THR A 608 -15.75 6.76 12.78
C THR A 608 -15.50 7.58 14.04
N THR A 609 -15.83 7.04 15.22
CA THR A 609 -15.44 7.60 16.53
C THR A 609 -13.92 7.81 16.60
N GLY A 610 -13.14 6.79 16.24
CA GLY A 610 -11.67 6.87 16.18
C GLY A 610 -11.17 7.94 15.21
N LEU A 611 -11.72 7.98 13.99
CA LEU A 611 -11.30 8.91 12.95
C LEU A 611 -11.60 10.38 13.31
N TYR A 612 -12.79 10.67 13.84
CA TYR A 612 -13.16 12.01 14.28
C TYR A 612 -12.31 12.44 15.48
N SER A 613 -12.06 11.53 16.43
CA SER A 613 -11.17 11.79 17.56
C SER A 613 -9.73 12.11 17.13
N PHE A 614 -9.25 11.44 16.09
CA PHE A 614 -7.88 11.61 15.61
C PHE A 614 -7.68 12.90 14.80
N TYR A 615 -8.60 13.21 13.88
CA TYR A 615 -8.42 14.32 12.92
C TYR A 615 -9.01 15.66 13.37
N SER A 616 -9.92 15.69 14.35
CA SER A 616 -10.37 16.94 14.97
C SER A 616 -9.37 17.38 16.05
N LEU A 617 -8.81 18.59 15.92
CA LEU A 617 -7.82 19.12 16.87
C LEU A 617 -8.38 19.21 18.31
N PRO A 618 -9.58 19.79 18.55
CA PRO A 618 -10.21 19.76 19.87
C PRO A 618 -10.37 18.34 20.41
N ALA A 619 -10.87 17.40 19.59
CA ALA A 619 -11.11 16.03 20.03
C ALA A 619 -9.81 15.28 20.38
N SER A 620 -8.77 15.45 19.56
CA SER A 620 -7.46 14.84 19.79
C SER A 620 -6.80 15.34 21.07
N ALA A 621 -6.94 16.64 21.38
CA ALA A 621 -6.50 17.20 22.64
C ALA A 621 -7.31 16.64 23.84
N ALA A 622 -8.62 16.52 23.68
CA ALA A 622 -9.53 16.01 24.70
C ALA A 622 -9.23 14.54 25.10
N VAL A 623 -8.84 13.70 24.12
CA VAL A 623 -8.38 12.33 24.37
C VAL A 623 -7.15 12.29 25.29
N LYS A 624 -6.21 13.23 25.14
CA LYS A 624 -5.00 13.30 25.99
C LYS A 624 -5.30 13.72 27.43
N LEU A 625 -6.40 14.44 27.62
CA LEU A 625 -6.88 14.88 28.93
C LEU A 625 -7.83 13.86 29.58
N HIS A 626 -8.02 12.69 28.95
CA HIS A 626 -8.99 11.66 29.38
C HIS A 626 -10.45 12.16 29.46
N SER A 627 -10.78 13.24 28.74
CA SER A 627 -12.12 13.81 28.65
C SER A 627 -12.58 13.80 27.19
N PRO A 628 -13.09 12.68 26.65
CA PRO A 628 -13.36 12.56 25.22
C PRO A 628 -14.43 13.56 24.75
N LEU A 629 -14.21 14.15 23.57
CA LEU A 629 -15.22 15.01 22.91
C LEU A 629 -16.11 14.20 21.94
N VAL A 630 -15.58 13.09 21.44
CA VAL A 630 -16.25 12.23 20.46
C VAL A 630 -16.49 10.87 21.11
N TYR A 631 -17.74 10.44 21.05
CA TYR A 631 -18.24 9.22 21.63
C TYR A 631 -18.79 8.30 20.52
N CYS A 632 -18.73 6.99 20.75
CA CYS A 632 -19.49 6.04 19.96
C CYS A 632 -20.92 6.01 20.53
N ILE A 633 -21.92 5.80 19.68
CA ILE A 633 -23.28 5.50 20.13
C ILE A 633 -23.24 4.40 21.19
N ASP A 634 -23.84 4.68 22.35
CA ASP A 634 -23.75 3.79 23.49
C ASP A 634 -24.64 2.55 23.31
N SER A 635 -24.33 1.49 24.05
CA SER A 635 -25.02 0.21 23.99
C SER A 635 -25.18 -0.36 25.39
N ASP A 636 -26.31 -1.01 25.64
CA ASP A 636 -26.59 -1.65 26.93
C ASP A 636 -25.92 -3.04 27.04
N VAL A 637 -25.34 -3.50 25.93
CA VAL A 637 -24.51 -4.71 25.84
C VAL A 637 -23.13 -4.39 25.26
N PRO A 638 -22.08 -5.15 25.62
CA PRO A 638 -20.73 -4.91 25.12
C PRO A 638 -20.63 -5.24 23.61
N LEU A 639 -20.64 -4.20 22.77
CA LEU A 639 -20.49 -4.30 21.30
C LEU A 639 -19.11 -3.85 20.81
N ASN A 640 -18.38 -3.09 21.61
CA ASN A 640 -17.05 -2.57 21.29
C ASN A 640 -16.29 -2.20 22.58
N GLN A 641 -15.07 -1.71 22.44
CA GLN A 641 -14.17 -1.42 23.55
C GLN A 641 -14.62 -0.24 24.41
N PHE A 642 -15.35 0.73 23.85
CA PHE A 642 -15.80 1.92 24.57
C PHE A 642 -16.74 1.58 25.73
N PHE A 643 -17.48 0.47 25.63
CA PHE A 643 -18.34 -0.03 26.70
C PHE A 643 -17.59 -0.23 28.04
N PHE A 644 -16.29 -0.56 27.99
CA PHE A 644 -15.49 -0.83 29.18
C PHE A 644 -14.78 0.41 29.73
N TRP A 645 -14.95 1.57 29.08
CA TRP A 645 -14.27 2.80 29.46
C TRP A 645 -15.28 3.80 29.98
N ASP A 646 -15.27 4.01 31.29
CA ASP A 646 -16.25 4.86 31.99
C ASP A 646 -16.28 6.29 31.43
N ASN A 647 -15.11 6.86 31.12
CA ASN A 647 -15.02 8.20 30.51
C ASN A 647 -15.63 8.30 29.10
N TYR A 648 -15.88 7.18 28.42
CA TYR A 648 -16.61 7.10 27.15
C TYR A 648 -18.11 6.81 27.33
N ASN A 649 -18.61 6.70 28.55
CA ASN A 649 -20.04 6.63 28.84
C ASN A 649 -20.61 8.05 28.88
N TYR A 650 -21.02 8.59 27.72
CA TYR A 650 -21.60 9.94 27.65
C TYR A 650 -22.92 10.04 28.43
N ARG A 651 -23.69 8.94 28.54
CA ARG A 651 -24.95 8.93 29.30
C ARG A 651 -24.72 9.25 30.77
N ALA A 652 -23.64 8.75 31.36
CA ALA A 652 -23.33 9.02 32.76
C ALA A 652 -22.71 10.40 33.01
N HIS A 653 -22.04 10.99 32.00
CA HIS A 653 -21.14 12.14 32.21
C HIS A 653 -21.57 13.45 31.52
N ARG A 654 -22.54 13.40 30.61
CA ARG A 654 -22.91 14.56 29.74
C ARG A 654 -24.40 14.91 29.84
N HIS A 655 -25.06 14.57 30.95
CA HIS A 655 -26.45 14.97 31.21
C HIS A 655 -26.60 16.49 31.10
N GLY A 656 -27.66 16.95 30.44
CA GLY A 656 -27.88 18.37 30.18
C GLY A 656 -27.18 18.92 28.94
N ASP A 657 -26.15 18.24 28.41
CA ASP A 657 -25.38 18.76 27.28
C ASP A 657 -26.07 18.45 25.94
N ASN A 658 -25.81 19.31 24.95
CA ASN A 658 -26.19 19.07 23.57
C ASN A 658 -25.18 18.14 22.88
N ALA A 659 -25.63 17.43 21.84
CA ALA A 659 -24.78 16.56 21.05
C ALA A 659 -25.03 16.69 19.56
N LEU A 660 -23.98 16.47 18.77
CA LEU A 660 -24.07 16.27 17.34
C LEU A 660 -24.01 14.77 17.04
N PHE A 661 -25.12 14.17 16.62
CA PHE A 661 -25.13 12.77 16.20
C PHE A 661 -24.84 12.67 14.71
N VAL A 662 -23.78 11.94 14.36
CA VAL A 662 -23.25 11.83 13.00
C VAL A 662 -23.37 10.39 12.54
N VAL A 663 -24.18 10.19 11.50
CA VAL A 663 -24.40 8.88 10.87
C VAL A 663 -23.67 8.85 9.54
N ARG A 664 -22.85 7.83 9.32
CA ARG A 664 -22.26 7.58 8.01
C ARG A 664 -23.32 7.01 7.09
N LEU A 665 -23.43 7.60 5.90
CA LEU A 665 -24.28 7.08 4.84
C LEU A 665 -23.44 6.41 3.77
N ASP A 666 -24.04 5.41 3.12
CA ASP A 666 -23.47 4.88 1.88
C ASP A 666 -23.32 6.00 0.84
N PRO A 667 -22.26 5.97 0.02
CA PRO A 667 -22.16 6.85 -1.14
C PRO A 667 -23.41 6.73 -2.04
N TYR A 668 -23.68 7.77 -2.82
CA TYR A 668 -24.80 7.72 -3.76
C TYR A 668 -24.61 6.57 -4.76
N PRO A 669 -25.64 5.74 -5.01
CA PRO A 669 -25.53 4.70 -6.01
C PRO A 669 -25.25 5.34 -7.36
N LEU A 670 -24.24 4.84 -8.07
CA LEU A 670 -24.00 5.27 -9.44
C LEU A 670 -25.10 4.72 -10.35
N GLU A 671 -25.42 5.47 -11.40
CA GLU A 671 -26.35 5.01 -12.42
C GLU A 671 -25.93 3.69 -13.08
N HIS A 672 -26.90 2.96 -13.63
CA HIS A 672 -26.61 1.72 -14.35
C HIS A 672 -25.70 2.00 -15.56
N GLY A 673 -24.71 1.13 -15.78
CA GLY A 673 -23.75 1.29 -16.86
C GLY A 673 -22.72 2.40 -16.66
N TRP A 674 -22.56 2.92 -15.43
CA TRP A 674 -21.56 3.97 -15.12
C TRP A 674 -20.16 3.66 -15.63
N ILE A 675 -19.75 2.39 -15.65
CA ILE A 675 -18.43 1.95 -16.17
C ILE A 675 -18.29 2.32 -17.64
N TRP A 676 -19.32 2.09 -18.45
CA TRP A 676 -19.30 2.39 -19.87
C TRP A 676 -19.29 3.89 -20.11
N LYS A 677 -20.06 4.66 -19.34
CA LYS A 677 -20.04 6.12 -19.39
C LYS A 677 -18.69 6.69 -18.96
N TRP A 678 -18.13 6.16 -17.88
CA TRP A 678 -16.80 6.50 -17.38
C TRP A 678 -15.73 6.28 -18.46
N LEU A 679 -15.75 5.12 -19.12
CA LEU A 679 -14.86 4.79 -20.24
C LEU A 679 -15.06 5.70 -21.45
N ARG A 680 -16.29 6.17 -21.70
CA ARG A 680 -16.61 7.13 -22.78
C ARG A 680 -16.41 8.59 -22.38
N HIS A 681 -15.87 8.88 -21.20
CA HIS A 681 -15.71 10.23 -20.64
C HIS A 681 -17.02 11.02 -20.52
N GLU A 682 -18.15 10.31 -20.43
CA GLU A 682 -19.45 10.91 -20.20
C GLU A 682 -19.61 11.27 -18.71
N ARG A 683 -20.42 12.30 -18.42
CA ARG A 683 -20.76 12.66 -17.04
C ARG A 683 -21.54 11.53 -16.40
N ILE A 684 -20.97 10.96 -15.34
CA ILE A 684 -21.64 9.95 -14.52
C ILE A 684 -22.62 10.67 -13.61
N GLN A 685 -23.88 10.28 -13.68
CA GLN A 685 -24.90 10.75 -12.75
C GLN A 685 -25.04 9.77 -11.59
N TYR A 686 -25.46 10.30 -10.46
CA TYR A 686 -25.96 9.49 -9.37
C TYR A 686 -27.36 9.00 -9.74
N GLY A 687 -27.69 7.77 -9.34
CA GLY A 687 -29.05 7.26 -9.40
C GLY A 687 -29.97 7.97 -8.40
N GLU A 688 -31.03 7.29 -7.97
CA GLU A 688 -31.90 7.83 -6.93
C GLU A 688 -31.11 8.18 -5.65
N ILE A 689 -31.25 9.44 -5.24
CA ILE A 689 -30.68 9.96 -4.00
C ILE A 689 -31.51 9.34 -2.86
N PRO A 690 -30.89 8.51 -1.99
CA PRO A 690 -31.60 7.94 -0.85
C PRO A 690 -32.14 9.07 0.03
N GLN A 691 -33.38 8.92 0.48
CA GLN A 691 -33.98 9.85 1.44
C GLN A 691 -33.14 9.88 2.73
N PRO A 692 -33.05 11.04 3.41
CA PRO A 692 -32.40 11.12 4.71
C PRO A 692 -32.99 10.09 5.68
N LEU A 693 -32.13 9.44 6.46
CA LEU A 693 -32.57 8.52 7.50
C LEU A 693 -33.35 9.29 8.58
N PRO A 694 -34.38 8.70 9.19
CA PRO A 694 -34.99 9.27 10.39
C PRO A 694 -33.97 9.21 11.56
N PRO A 695 -34.15 10.04 12.60
CA PRO A 695 -33.41 9.88 13.85
C PRO A 695 -33.55 8.45 14.37
N SER A 696 -32.47 7.87 14.90
CA SER A 696 -32.55 6.55 15.51
C SER A 696 -33.49 6.59 16.72
N ALA A 697 -34.27 5.54 16.94
CA ALA A 697 -35.21 5.46 18.06
C ALA A 697 -34.50 5.69 19.41
N ARG A 698 -33.23 5.28 19.51
CA ARG A 698 -32.40 5.50 20.69
C ARG A 698 -32.08 6.97 20.91
N MET A 699 -31.59 7.68 19.90
CA MET A 699 -31.29 9.12 20.03
C MET A 699 -32.56 9.92 20.36
N ALA A 700 -33.71 9.55 19.75
CA ALA A 700 -35.00 10.19 20.07
C ALA A 700 -35.46 9.91 21.51
N ALA A 701 -35.07 8.78 22.10
CA ALA A 701 -35.39 8.45 23.48
C ALA A 701 -34.45 9.16 24.48
N GLU A 702 -33.14 9.21 24.18
CA GLU A 702 -32.11 9.76 25.06
C GLU A 702 -32.10 11.29 25.14
N PHE A 703 -32.53 11.99 24.09
CA PHE A 703 -32.55 13.45 24.04
C PHE A 703 -33.97 14.00 24.11
N GLU A 704 -34.13 15.22 24.62
CA GLU A 704 -35.43 15.90 24.62
C GLU A 704 -35.93 16.18 23.21
N THR A 705 -35.03 16.64 22.33
CA THR A 705 -35.35 16.93 20.94
C THR A 705 -34.20 16.50 20.03
N VAL A 706 -34.53 15.89 18.89
CA VAL A 706 -33.55 15.54 17.84
C VAL A 706 -34.00 16.14 16.52
N THR A 707 -33.14 16.94 15.91
CA THR A 707 -33.41 17.65 14.65
C THR A 707 -32.46 17.19 13.56
N ASN A 708 -32.97 17.01 12.34
CA ASN A 708 -32.13 16.68 11.20
C ASN A 708 -31.49 17.95 10.64
N LEU A 709 -30.16 18.08 10.74
CA LEU A 709 -29.38 19.22 10.23
C LEU A 709 -28.97 19.02 8.75
N GLY A 710 -29.34 17.87 8.18
CA GLY A 710 -29.20 17.53 6.78
C GLY A 710 -28.03 16.60 6.49
N VAL A 711 -27.93 16.26 5.20
CA VAL A 711 -26.87 15.40 4.66
C VAL A 711 -25.74 16.27 4.11
N ARG A 712 -24.49 15.86 4.32
CA ARG A 712 -23.29 16.50 3.79
C ARG A 712 -22.50 15.49 2.97
N GLY A 713 -22.17 15.85 1.73
CA GLY A 713 -21.26 15.09 0.88
C GLY A 713 -19.84 15.63 1.06
N ILE A 714 -18.89 14.75 1.40
CA ILE A 714 -17.49 15.12 1.58
C ILE A 714 -16.81 14.94 0.24
N THR A 715 -16.40 16.07 -0.34
CA THR A 715 -15.62 16.09 -1.58
C THR A 715 -14.15 16.34 -1.28
N LEU A 716 -13.28 15.64 -2.00
CA LEU A 716 -11.89 16.09 -2.11
C LEU A 716 -11.84 17.23 -3.13
N GLY A 717 -10.73 17.99 -3.18
CA GLY A 717 -10.58 19.19 -4.04
C GLY A 717 -10.78 18.98 -5.55
N ASP A 718 -11.10 17.76 -6.00
CA ASP A 718 -11.48 17.40 -7.37
C ASP A 718 -13.00 17.21 -7.58
N GLY A 719 -13.82 17.51 -6.57
CA GLY A 719 -15.29 17.47 -6.64
C GLY A 719 -15.92 16.07 -6.52
N ARG A 720 -15.12 15.00 -6.37
CA ARG A 720 -15.65 13.65 -6.15
C ARG A 720 -16.12 13.49 -4.71
N VAL A 721 -17.34 12.98 -4.51
CA VAL A 721 -17.84 12.63 -3.18
C VAL A 721 -17.23 11.30 -2.74
N PHE A 722 -16.47 11.31 -1.65
CA PHE A 722 -15.88 10.11 -1.05
C PHE A 722 -16.74 9.59 0.11
N GLN A 723 -17.07 10.46 1.07
CA GLN A 723 -17.90 10.08 2.20
C GLN A 723 -19.21 10.86 2.18
N ARG A 724 -20.25 10.31 2.78
CA ARG A 724 -21.49 11.01 3.08
C ARG A 724 -21.80 10.84 4.55
N VAL A 725 -22.20 11.93 5.19
CA VAL A 725 -22.65 11.90 6.57
C VAL A 725 -23.99 12.61 6.68
N GLN A 726 -24.85 12.09 7.53
CA GLN A 726 -26.06 12.76 7.97
C GLN A 726 -25.87 13.22 9.40
N ILE A 727 -26.25 14.46 9.66
CA ILE A 727 -25.98 15.13 10.92
C ILE A 727 -27.31 15.45 11.59
N PHE A 728 -27.41 15.10 12.87
CA PHE A 728 -28.53 15.42 13.72
C PHE A 728 -28.07 16.29 14.89
N GLY A 729 -28.82 17.35 15.17
CA GLY A 729 -28.67 18.16 16.37
C GLY A 729 -29.55 17.57 17.47
N CYS A 730 -28.92 17.05 18.52
CA CYS A 730 -29.57 16.45 19.67
C CYS A 730 -29.49 17.43 20.84
N TYR A 731 -30.64 17.81 21.39
CA TYR A 731 -30.75 18.82 22.43
C TYR A 731 -31.05 18.17 23.77
N ASN A 732 -30.30 18.60 24.79
CA ASN A 732 -30.49 18.25 26.19
C ASN A 732 -30.57 16.73 26.44
N LEU A 733 -29.41 16.11 26.71
CA LEU A 733 -29.34 14.70 27.10
C LEU A 733 -30.07 14.49 28.44
N LYS A 734 -31.09 13.62 28.45
CA LYS A 734 -31.98 13.35 29.59
C LYS A 734 -31.29 12.70 30.77
#